data_AF-A0A316ICV5-F1
#
_entry.id   AF-A0A316ICV5-F1
#
_cell.length_a   1.000
_cell.length_b   1.000
_cell.length_c   1.000
_cell.angle_alpha   90.00
_cell.angle_beta   90.00
_cell.angle_gamma   90.00
#
_symmetry.space_group_name_H-M   'P 1'
#
loop_
_entity.id
_entity.type
_entity.pdbx_description
1 polymer ?
#
loop_
_entity_poly.entity_id
_entity_poly.type
_entity_poly.pdbx_seq_one_letter_code
_entity_poly.pdbx_strand_id
1 'polypeptide(L)'
;MARGRVTAAEVLRGLLGENDNSGGGGWRLPRRKPSTPPVIRVVDRVVTDVLDLRAVEVPYVLEFERCQFESAPDLRQANLAGISFSDCDLPGLEARNLSSSNDVSLLGCRVSDLVDLTDAEIAGSVLLRDSRFSVPGGLCVHGDRLTVAGALLAFGIHTEGEMRLAGARIGGNVNLGSAILQNANGFTLNGNGMQVGGNLLGAFTSHGVVFLSNARISSTLSLSRAKLSRGDVFEETTDPHADPSATLILDRVDVSGDLELDRDFTSLGTVRAVNARVGGTLSLADAVLDAVSPPAVGTDPTGSGRALHVDGAEIGGDIVGRGVRIKGQLRMVDTHVRGSITIERAVVDNPAADALLTNRSQIGSNFVVRESEISGGLELRGITVGANLDLRGSRLIKPGTYRHQPREKPSLDIGGATIGRDLICARGEREFVAHGGVRCRRATIGRMANFNGAVLGYKLDSHALNAMGMQVQELMVNVVSPPKGLVTLRQARCTSLDDNENFWNATGFIDLDDFRYDSLAHPIHLRDDAQVEQRLRWLRQAMRRSYHPRPYDQFAEMLTASGNEEHASTVLIEKQRLRYRAVAEGMRFLGPLVLVWSFLQRSMVGYGYRPARALGWLIAAWVVGSMWFQFKGPLVVINDDDHLPWNAWLYTIDLVVPIVDFGNKNRWQTPGASQWIASGLIVTGWILATTVAAGLTRMLKR
;
A
#
# COMPACT_ATOMS: atom_id res chain seq x y z
N MET A 1 -38.73 -10.85 -53.03
CA MET A 1 -40.12 -10.41 -53.29
C MET A 1 -40.19 -8.91 -52.99
N ALA A 2 -40.79 -8.11 -53.86
CA ALA A 2 -40.98 -6.67 -53.60
C ALA A 2 -41.94 -6.49 -52.42
N ARG A 3 -41.54 -5.74 -51.39
CA ARG A 3 -42.43 -5.38 -50.26
C ARG A 3 -43.57 -4.50 -50.78
N GLY A 4 -44.80 -4.75 -50.34
CA GLY A 4 -45.93 -3.90 -50.71
C GLY A 4 -45.85 -2.56 -50.00
N ARG A 5 -46.12 -1.45 -50.72
CA ARG A 5 -46.20 -0.09 -50.16
C ARG A 5 -47.56 0.11 -49.50
N VAL A 6 -47.58 0.78 -48.34
CA VAL A 6 -48.79 1.19 -47.61
C VAL A 6 -48.57 2.62 -47.14
N THR A 7 -49.54 3.50 -47.33
CA THR A 7 -49.43 4.90 -46.86
C THR A 7 -49.61 4.98 -45.35
N ALA A 8 -48.95 5.91 -44.67
CA ALA A 8 -49.17 6.16 -43.24
C ALA A 8 -50.66 6.43 -42.94
N ALA A 9 -51.38 7.12 -43.84
CA ALA A 9 -52.81 7.37 -43.71
C ALA A 9 -53.67 6.09 -43.79
N GLU A 10 -53.26 5.07 -44.56
CA GLU A 10 -53.91 3.76 -44.56
C GLU A 10 -53.63 2.99 -43.27
N VAL A 11 -52.42 3.15 -42.71
CA VAL A 11 -52.10 2.59 -41.38
C VAL A 11 -53.02 3.21 -40.33
N LEU A 12 -53.15 4.53 -40.29
CA LEU A 12 -54.03 5.25 -39.37
C LEU A 12 -55.52 4.89 -39.57
N ARG A 13 -56.00 4.75 -40.82
CA ARG A 13 -57.38 4.29 -41.09
C ARG A 13 -57.64 2.88 -40.57
N GLY A 14 -56.65 1.99 -40.68
CA GLY A 14 -56.67 0.66 -40.05
C GLY A 14 -56.73 0.72 -38.51
N LEU A 15 -56.12 1.73 -37.88
CA LEU A 15 -56.20 1.97 -36.43
C LEU A 15 -57.58 2.48 -35.98
N LEU A 16 -58.22 3.32 -36.79
CA LEU A 16 -59.52 3.94 -36.49
C LEU A 16 -60.72 3.04 -36.83
N GLY A 17 -60.50 1.88 -37.46
CA GLY A 17 -61.56 0.92 -37.80
C GLY A 17 -62.42 1.30 -39.01
N GLU A 18 -61.99 2.27 -39.83
CA GLU A 18 -62.66 2.62 -41.08
C GLU A 18 -62.25 1.61 -42.17
N ASN A 19 -62.98 0.50 -42.27
CA ASN A 19 -62.87 -0.41 -43.42
C ASN A 19 -63.45 0.27 -44.66
N ASP A 20 -62.59 0.74 -45.57
CA ASP A 20 -63.00 0.98 -46.95
C ASP A 20 -62.93 -0.36 -47.71
N ASN A 21 -64.06 -0.78 -48.24
CA ASN A 21 -64.31 -2.15 -48.67
C ASN A 21 -63.80 -2.44 -50.10
N SER A 22 -62.67 -1.88 -50.49
CA SER A 22 -62.08 -2.07 -51.82
C SER A 22 -60.55 -2.10 -51.80
N GLY A 23 -59.97 -3.31 -51.79
CA GLY A 23 -58.60 -3.54 -52.26
C GLY A 23 -57.66 -4.30 -51.32
N GLY A 24 -57.72 -5.63 -51.34
CA GLY A 24 -56.52 -6.50 -51.33
C GLY A 24 -55.44 -6.33 -50.26
N GLY A 25 -55.79 -6.30 -48.96
CA GLY A 25 -54.80 -6.39 -47.88
C GLY A 25 -55.44 -6.47 -46.50
N GLY A 26 -55.94 -7.64 -46.11
CA GLY A 26 -56.77 -7.79 -44.92
C GLY A 26 -56.06 -7.43 -43.60
N TRP A 27 -56.54 -6.37 -42.94
CA TRP A 27 -56.35 -6.08 -41.52
C TRP A 27 -56.90 -7.26 -40.70
N ARG A 28 -56.02 -8.15 -40.21
CA ARG A 28 -56.45 -9.26 -39.35
C ARG A 28 -56.51 -8.76 -37.92
N LEU A 29 -57.70 -8.46 -37.42
CA LEU A 29 -57.98 -8.31 -35.99
C LEU A 29 -58.13 -9.71 -35.36
N PRO A 30 -57.18 -10.21 -34.55
CA PRO A 30 -57.35 -11.50 -33.87
C PRO A 30 -58.40 -11.43 -32.77
N ARG A 31 -59.17 -12.52 -32.60
CA ARG A 31 -60.22 -12.67 -31.57
C ARG A 31 -59.65 -12.78 -30.14
N ARG A 32 -60.04 -11.80 -29.31
CA ARG A 32 -60.12 -11.65 -27.83
C ARG A 32 -59.54 -12.72 -26.86
N LYS A 33 -58.72 -12.24 -25.91
CA LYS A 33 -58.82 -12.52 -24.46
C LYS A 33 -59.12 -11.20 -23.70
N PRO A 34 -59.92 -11.19 -22.62
CA PRO A 34 -60.41 -9.94 -21.99
C PRO A 34 -59.37 -9.11 -21.20
N SER A 35 -58.12 -9.56 -21.06
CA SER A 35 -57.11 -8.94 -20.18
C SER A 35 -55.86 -8.42 -20.91
N THR A 36 -55.87 -8.38 -22.25
CA THR A 36 -54.70 -7.94 -23.04
C THR A 36 -55.14 -6.85 -24.02
N PRO A 37 -54.45 -5.70 -24.08
CA PRO A 37 -54.79 -4.66 -25.04
C PRO A 37 -54.71 -5.23 -26.47
N PRO A 38 -55.69 -4.93 -27.33
CA PRO A 38 -55.72 -5.41 -28.70
C PRO A 38 -54.46 -4.98 -29.48
N VAL A 39 -53.91 -5.91 -30.26
CA VAL A 39 -52.66 -5.72 -31.02
C VAL A 39 -52.99 -5.43 -32.48
N ILE A 40 -52.40 -4.38 -33.04
CA ILE A 40 -52.46 -4.06 -34.46
C ILE A 40 -51.09 -4.31 -35.07
N ARG A 41 -51.04 -5.27 -35.98
CA ARG A 41 -49.78 -5.77 -36.55
C ARG A 41 -49.67 -5.46 -38.04
N VAL A 42 -48.55 -4.85 -38.43
CA VAL A 42 -48.17 -4.53 -39.81
C VAL A 42 -46.91 -5.31 -40.16
N VAL A 43 -46.93 -6.07 -41.25
CA VAL A 43 -45.86 -7.04 -41.59
C VAL A 43 -45.44 -6.91 -43.05
N ASP A 44 -44.13 -6.93 -43.32
CA ASP A 44 -43.53 -6.98 -44.66
C ASP A 44 -43.94 -5.81 -45.59
N ARG A 45 -44.09 -4.60 -45.02
CA ARG A 45 -44.52 -3.38 -45.74
C ARG A 45 -43.48 -2.28 -45.81
N VAL A 46 -43.57 -1.45 -46.84
CA VAL A 46 -42.92 -0.13 -46.88
C VAL A 46 -43.97 0.91 -46.48
N VAL A 47 -43.77 1.56 -45.33
CA VAL A 47 -44.63 2.64 -44.83
C VAL A 47 -44.15 3.94 -45.48
N THR A 48 -44.98 4.50 -46.36
CA THR A 48 -44.71 5.78 -47.03
C THR A 48 -45.31 6.92 -46.22
N ASP A 49 -44.71 8.10 -46.31
CA ASP A 49 -45.05 9.30 -45.52
C ASP A 49 -44.79 9.13 -44.00
N VAL A 50 -45.05 10.20 -43.24
CA VAL A 50 -44.85 10.23 -41.78
C VAL A 50 -46.01 9.49 -41.08
N LEU A 51 -45.69 8.49 -40.26
CA LEU A 51 -46.63 7.93 -39.30
C LEU A 51 -46.79 8.92 -38.14
N ASP A 52 -47.75 9.83 -38.27
CA ASP A 52 -48.06 10.85 -37.27
C ASP A 52 -49.08 10.34 -36.25
N LEU A 53 -48.59 10.06 -35.04
CA LEU A 53 -49.36 9.74 -33.84
C LEU A 53 -49.18 10.80 -32.75
N ARG A 54 -48.75 12.01 -33.14
CA ARG A 54 -48.44 13.08 -32.20
C ARG A 54 -49.67 13.47 -31.36
N ALA A 55 -49.51 13.46 -30.04
CA ALA A 55 -50.57 13.77 -29.09
C ALA A 55 -51.84 12.91 -29.25
N VAL A 56 -51.73 11.73 -29.87
CA VAL A 56 -52.84 10.79 -30.06
C VAL A 56 -52.85 9.75 -28.93
N GLU A 57 -54.05 9.39 -28.47
CA GLU A 57 -54.26 8.26 -27.57
C GLU A 57 -54.67 7.01 -28.36
N VAL A 58 -53.85 5.96 -28.28
CA VAL A 58 -54.06 4.69 -28.99
C VAL A 58 -54.11 3.56 -27.95
N PRO A 59 -55.30 2.99 -27.66
CA PRO A 59 -55.46 1.92 -26.66
C PRO A 59 -55.02 0.53 -27.18
N TYR A 60 -54.31 0.50 -28.31
CA TYR A 60 -53.83 -0.71 -28.99
C TYR A 60 -52.31 -0.81 -28.91
N VAL A 61 -51.79 -2.02 -28.84
CA VAL A 61 -50.35 -2.26 -29.01
C VAL A 61 -50.04 -2.29 -30.51
N LEU A 62 -49.07 -1.50 -30.95
CA LEU A 62 -48.67 -1.40 -32.34
C LEU A 62 -47.45 -2.28 -32.60
N GLU A 63 -47.57 -3.26 -33.50
CA GLU A 63 -46.48 -4.16 -33.88
C GLU A 63 -46.12 -3.99 -35.36
N PHE A 64 -44.87 -3.65 -35.64
CA PHE A 64 -44.32 -3.57 -36.98
C PHE A 64 -43.23 -4.64 -37.14
N GLU A 65 -43.32 -5.44 -38.20
CA GLU A 65 -42.40 -6.54 -38.42
C GLU A 65 -41.90 -6.58 -39.87
N ARG A 66 -40.57 -6.60 -40.03
CA ARG A 66 -39.90 -6.56 -41.34
C ARG A 66 -40.38 -5.41 -42.22
N CYS A 67 -40.71 -4.28 -41.58
CA CYS A 67 -41.16 -3.06 -42.24
C CYS A 67 -40.01 -2.09 -42.54
N GLN A 68 -40.20 -1.24 -43.55
CA GLN A 68 -39.29 -0.13 -43.87
C GLN A 68 -40.06 1.18 -43.86
N PHE A 69 -39.53 2.20 -43.18
CA PHE A 69 -40.15 3.52 -43.09
C PHE A 69 -39.39 4.52 -43.97
N GLU A 70 -40.11 5.32 -44.76
CA GLU A 70 -39.52 6.41 -45.56
C GLU A 70 -39.30 7.68 -44.74
N SER A 71 -40.04 7.87 -43.66
CA SER A 71 -39.92 9.02 -42.74
C SER A 71 -39.99 8.55 -41.29
N ALA A 72 -39.38 9.30 -40.37
CA ALA A 72 -39.33 8.94 -38.95
C ALA A 72 -40.77 8.92 -38.38
N PRO A 73 -41.18 7.84 -37.68
CA PRO A 73 -42.46 7.84 -36.98
C PRO A 73 -42.48 8.93 -35.90
N ASP A 74 -43.55 9.73 -35.87
CA ASP A 74 -43.78 10.79 -34.89
C ASP A 74 -44.78 10.33 -33.83
N LEU A 75 -44.26 10.03 -32.65
CA LEU A 75 -44.98 9.58 -31.47
C LEU A 75 -44.93 10.62 -30.34
N ARG A 76 -44.56 11.87 -30.64
CA ARG A 76 -44.37 12.90 -29.61
C ARG A 76 -45.67 13.13 -28.84
N GLN A 77 -45.61 13.14 -27.52
CA GLN A 77 -46.77 13.34 -26.63
C GLN A 77 -47.89 12.29 -26.80
N ALA A 78 -47.64 11.18 -27.52
CA ALA A 78 -48.64 10.14 -27.70
C ALA A 78 -48.88 9.38 -26.38
N ASN A 79 -50.07 8.78 -26.25
CA ASN A 79 -50.38 7.83 -25.18
C ASN A 79 -50.73 6.49 -25.82
N LEU A 80 -49.80 5.54 -25.76
CA LEU A 80 -49.90 4.25 -26.43
C LEU A 80 -50.06 3.12 -25.42
N ALA A 81 -50.81 2.08 -25.79
CA ALA A 81 -50.79 0.85 -25.00
C ALA A 81 -49.42 0.16 -25.08
N GLY A 82 -48.70 0.28 -26.20
CA GLY A 82 -47.34 -0.25 -26.39
C GLY A 82 -46.93 -0.18 -27.85
N ILE A 83 -45.64 -0.25 -28.13
CA ILE A 83 -45.14 -0.25 -29.51
C ILE A 83 -43.91 -1.14 -29.68
N SER A 84 -43.90 -1.92 -30.76
CA SER A 84 -42.84 -2.85 -31.10
C SER A 84 -42.47 -2.78 -32.56
N PHE A 85 -41.17 -2.71 -32.82
CA PHE A 85 -40.55 -2.84 -34.13
C PHE A 85 -39.64 -4.06 -34.10
N SER A 86 -39.81 -4.96 -35.07
CA SER A 86 -39.03 -6.20 -35.20
C SER A 86 -38.47 -6.30 -36.62
N ASP A 87 -37.15 -6.40 -36.75
CA ASP A 87 -36.44 -6.46 -38.04
C ASP A 87 -36.80 -5.29 -38.99
N CYS A 88 -37.01 -4.09 -38.43
CA CYS A 88 -37.42 -2.91 -39.16
C CYS A 88 -36.25 -1.99 -39.53
N ASP A 89 -36.43 -1.25 -40.63
CA ASP A 89 -35.55 -0.14 -41.05
C ASP A 89 -36.25 1.20 -40.76
N LEU A 90 -35.67 1.99 -39.84
CA LEU A 90 -36.22 3.24 -39.33
C LEU A 90 -35.27 4.41 -39.60
N PRO A 91 -35.73 5.51 -40.20
CA PRO A 91 -34.93 6.73 -40.37
C PRO A 91 -34.93 7.62 -39.12
N GLY A 92 -35.10 7.05 -37.92
CA GLY A 92 -35.30 7.75 -36.65
C GLY A 92 -36.61 7.36 -35.96
N LEU A 93 -36.81 7.83 -34.73
CA LEU A 93 -38.04 7.67 -33.95
C LEU A 93 -38.23 8.89 -33.05
N GLU A 94 -39.26 9.70 -33.31
CA GLU A 94 -39.56 10.88 -32.48
C GLU A 94 -40.59 10.51 -31.40
N ALA A 95 -40.15 10.21 -30.17
CA ALA A 95 -41.01 9.75 -29.08
C ALA A 95 -40.86 10.59 -27.80
N ARG A 96 -40.59 11.89 -27.96
CA ARG A 96 -40.50 12.84 -26.84
C ARG A 96 -41.82 12.96 -26.08
N ASN A 97 -41.78 12.89 -24.76
CA ASN A 97 -42.97 12.90 -23.89
C ASN A 97 -43.97 11.76 -24.22
N LEU A 98 -43.52 10.65 -24.81
CA LEU A 98 -44.37 9.49 -25.05
C LEU A 98 -44.79 8.86 -23.72
N SER A 99 -46.06 8.54 -23.54
CA SER A 99 -46.54 7.64 -22.48
C SER A 99 -46.85 6.26 -23.07
N SER A 100 -46.28 5.19 -22.52
CA SER A 100 -46.55 3.82 -22.93
C SER A 100 -46.97 2.96 -21.74
N SER A 101 -48.15 2.34 -21.83
CA SER A 101 -48.66 1.44 -20.79
C SER A 101 -47.93 0.09 -20.73
N ASN A 102 -47.25 -0.31 -21.81
CA ASN A 102 -46.42 -1.52 -21.90
C ASN A 102 -45.03 -1.16 -22.44
N ASP A 103 -44.33 -2.16 -22.97
CA ASP A 103 -42.97 -2.05 -23.49
C ASP A 103 -42.90 -1.18 -24.76
N VAL A 104 -41.73 -0.56 -24.93
CA VAL A 104 -41.31 0.06 -26.19
C VAL A 104 -40.12 -0.76 -26.70
N SER A 105 -40.28 -1.41 -27.85
CA SER A 105 -39.27 -2.35 -28.35
C SER A 105 -38.78 -2.09 -29.77
N LEU A 106 -37.48 -2.18 -29.93
CA LEU A 106 -36.70 -2.16 -31.17
C LEU A 106 -35.85 -3.42 -31.17
N LEU A 107 -36.31 -4.45 -31.88
CA LEU A 107 -35.69 -5.79 -31.91
C LEU A 107 -35.11 -6.03 -33.30
N GLY A 108 -33.81 -6.24 -33.43
CA GLY A 108 -33.17 -6.48 -34.74
C GLY A 108 -33.30 -5.32 -35.73
N CYS A 109 -33.57 -4.10 -35.26
CA CYS A 109 -33.86 -2.96 -36.12
C CYS A 109 -32.57 -2.26 -36.58
N ARG A 110 -32.64 -1.57 -37.73
CA ARG A 110 -31.61 -0.64 -38.19
C ARG A 110 -32.17 0.78 -38.14
N VAL A 111 -31.53 1.63 -37.36
CA VAL A 111 -31.94 3.01 -37.15
C VAL A 111 -30.82 3.93 -37.64
N SER A 112 -31.12 4.77 -38.63
CA SER A 112 -30.11 5.65 -39.29
C SER A 112 -30.13 7.10 -38.82
N ASP A 113 -30.97 7.43 -37.86
CA ASP A 113 -31.08 8.76 -37.24
C ASP A 113 -31.48 8.61 -35.76
N LEU A 114 -31.73 9.72 -35.08
CA LEU A 114 -32.03 9.79 -33.66
C LEU A 114 -33.29 8.99 -33.25
N VAL A 115 -33.17 8.22 -32.17
CA VAL A 115 -34.29 7.75 -31.35
C VAL A 115 -34.44 8.67 -30.14
N ASP A 116 -35.42 9.57 -30.18
CA ASP A 116 -35.70 10.53 -29.11
C ASP A 116 -36.79 9.99 -28.17
N LEU A 117 -36.39 9.57 -26.97
CA LEU A 117 -37.22 9.12 -25.86
C LEU A 117 -37.15 10.12 -24.68
N THR A 118 -36.77 11.37 -24.94
CA THR A 118 -36.65 12.40 -23.91
C THR A 118 -37.98 12.61 -23.19
N ASP A 119 -37.94 12.65 -21.86
CA ASP A 119 -39.11 12.81 -21.00
C ASP A 119 -40.22 11.77 -21.22
N ALA A 120 -39.94 10.64 -21.89
CA ALA A 120 -40.92 9.57 -22.05
C ALA A 120 -41.16 8.81 -20.73
N GLU A 121 -42.37 8.29 -20.56
CA GLU A 121 -42.81 7.48 -19.42
C GLU A 121 -43.29 6.12 -19.91
N ILE A 122 -42.57 5.06 -19.54
CA ILE A 122 -42.81 3.70 -20.01
C ILE A 122 -43.10 2.82 -18.81
N ALA A 123 -44.34 2.37 -18.67
CA ALA A 123 -44.77 1.50 -17.58
C ALA A 123 -44.23 0.06 -17.72
N GLY A 124 -43.86 -0.34 -18.93
CA GLY A 124 -43.14 -1.59 -19.21
C GLY A 124 -41.61 -1.40 -19.20
N SER A 125 -40.95 -2.06 -20.14
CA SER A 125 -39.51 -2.04 -20.38
C SER A 125 -39.17 -1.40 -21.72
N VAL A 126 -37.94 -0.90 -21.83
CA VAL A 126 -37.35 -0.49 -23.12
C VAL A 126 -36.45 -1.60 -23.62
N LEU A 127 -36.79 -2.18 -24.76
CA LEU A 127 -36.06 -3.31 -25.34
C LEU A 127 -35.37 -2.85 -26.63
N LEU A 128 -34.05 -2.79 -26.66
CA LEU A 128 -33.28 -2.35 -27.84
C LEU A 128 -32.53 -3.51 -28.53
N ARG A 129 -32.92 -4.76 -28.24
CA ARG A 129 -32.10 -5.95 -28.48
C ARG A 129 -31.67 -6.13 -29.93
N ASP A 130 -30.40 -6.48 -30.11
CA ASP A 130 -29.79 -6.84 -31.40
C ASP A 130 -29.98 -5.78 -32.51
N SER A 131 -30.26 -4.52 -32.11
CA SER A 131 -30.50 -3.40 -33.02
C SER A 131 -29.23 -2.59 -33.28
N ARG A 132 -29.16 -1.97 -34.46
CA ARG A 132 -28.06 -1.12 -34.91
C ARG A 132 -28.53 0.33 -35.04
N PHE A 133 -27.84 1.24 -34.36
CA PHE A 133 -28.06 2.67 -34.43
C PHE A 133 -26.82 3.33 -35.05
N SER A 134 -26.96 4.05 -36.16
CA SER A 134 -25.83 4.68 -36.86
C SER A 134 -26.09 6.16 -37.06
N VAL A 135 -25.49 6.97 -36.19
CA VAL A 135 -25.47 8.45 -36.22
C VAL A 135 -24.04 8.91 -35.85
N PRO A 136 -23.05 8.74 -36.74
CA PRO A 136 -21.63 8.97 -36.41
C PRO A 136 -21.37 10.39 -35.88
N GLY A 137 -20.77 10.48 -34.69
CA GLY A 137 -20.49 11.76 -34.01
C GLY A 137 -21.72 12.50 -33.48
N GLY A 138 -22.93 11.98 -33.71
CA GLY A 138 -24.18 12.51 -33.21
C GLY A 138 -24.77 11.68 -32.07
N LEU A 139 -26.03 11.97 -31.76
CA LEU A 139 -26.79 11.32 -30.71
C LEU A 139 -27.69 10.25 -31.32
N CYS A 140 -27.47 8.97 -30.99
CA CYS A 140 -28.21 7.87 -31.58
C CYS A 140 -29.46 7.49 -30.78
N VAL A 141 -29.36 7.54 -29.44
CA VAL A 141 -30.47 7.33 -28.52
C VAL A 141 -30.45 8.44 -27.48
N HIS A 142 -31.53 9.23 -27.40
CA HIS A 142 -31.70 10.30 -26.43
C HIS A 142 -32.81 9.96 -25.46
N GLY A 143 -32.46 9.52 -24.26
CA GLY A 143 -33.39 9.21 -23.18
C GLY A 143 -33.16 10.09 -21.95
N ASP A 144 -32.96 11.39 -22.14
CA ASP A 144 -32.79 12.30 -21.01
C ASP A 144 -34.09 12.36 -20.20
N ARG A 145 -33.98 12.16 -18.88
CA ARG A 145 -35.11 12.08 -17.94
C ARG A 145 -36.16 11.02 -18.29
N LEU A 146 -35.82 10.06 -19.15
CA LEU A 146 -36.65 8.89 -19.45
C LEU A 146 -37.01 8.16 -18.16
N THR A 147 -38.29 7.85 -17.95
CA THR A 147 -38.76 7.05 -16.83
C THR A 147 -39.26 5.71 -17.33
N VAL A 148 -38.64 4.62 -16.89
CA VAL A 148 -39.02 3.24 -17.20
C VAL A 148 -39.32 2.52 -15.90
N ALA A 149 -40.54 2.01 -15.72
CA ALA A 149 -40.87 1.25 -14.51
C ALA A 149 -40.21 -0.13 -14.50
N GLY A 150 -40.10 -0.77 -15.67
CA GLY A 150 -39.39 -2.03 -15.89
C GLY A 150 -37.88 -1.83 -16.15
N ALA A 151 -37.33 -2.60 -17.07
CA ALA A 151 -35.90 -2.66 -17.36
C ALA A 151 -35.55 -1.93 -18.68
N LEU A 152 -34.27 -1.55 -18.82
CA LEU A 152 -33.69 -1.18 -20.12
C LEU A 152 -32.79 -2.31 -20.59
N LEU A 153 -33.24 -3.04 -21.60
CA LEU A 153 -32.56 -4.23 -22.13
C LEU A 153 -31.98 -3.93 -23.51
N ALA A 154 -30.70 -3.56 -23.51
CA ALA A 154 -29.91 -3.22 -24.68
C ALA A 154 -28.85 -4.30 -24.96
N PHE A 155 -29.29 -5.56 -24.98
CA PHE A 155 -28.41 -6.69 -25.29
C PHE A 155 -28.06 -6.70 -26.79
N GLY A 156 -26.77 -6.91 -27.11
CA GLY A 156 -26.31 -7.09 -28.49
C GLY A 156 -26.42 -5.86 -29.38
N ILE A 157 -26.65 -4.66 -28.82
CA ILE A 157 -26.79 -3.45 -29.63
C ILE A 157 -25.47 -3.00 -30.23
N HIS A 158 -25.57 -2.34 -31.38
CA HIS A 158 -24.44 -1.65 -32.00
C HIS A 158 -24.77 -0.17 -32.16
N THR A 159 -24.00 0.71 -31.52
CA THR A 159 -24.18 2.16 -31.66
C THR A 159 -22.95 2.79 -32.28
N GLU A 160 -23.15 3.58 -33.33
CA GLU A 160 -22.19 4.57 -33.84
C GLU A 160 -22.77 5.95 -33.49
N GLY A 161 -22.25 6.60 -32.44
CA GLY A 161 -22.83 7.80 -31.83
C GLY A 161 -23.06 7.65 -30.32
N GLU A 162 -23.43 8.74 -29.66
CA GLU A 162 -23.71 8.79 -28.20
C GLU A 162 -25.06 8.14 -27.88
N MET A 163 -25.08 7.25 -26.88
CA MET A 163 -26.30 6.86 -26.16
C MET A 163 -26.40 7.69 -24.88
N ARG A 164 -27.37 8.60 -24.80
CA ARG A 164 -27.53 9.53 -23.67
C ARG A 164 -28.76 9.19 -22.86
N LEU A 165 -28.57 8.97 -21.56
CA LEU A 165 -29.58 8.59 -20.57
C LEU A 165 -29.46 9.50 -19.33
N ALA A 166 -29.18 10.79 -19.53
CA ALA A 166 -28.88 11.68 -18.41
C ALA A 166 -30.14 11.91 -17.56
N GLY A 167 -30.02 11.65 -16.25
CA GLY A 167 -31.14 11.73 -15.32
C GLY A 167 -32.27 10.72 -15.56
N ALA A 168 -32.07 9.70 -16.40
CA ALA A 168 -33.05 8.64 -16.61
C ALA A 168 -33.32 7.87 -15.30
N ARG A 169 -34.56 7.41 -15.11
CA ARG A 169 -34.99 6.59 -13.96
C ARG A 169 -35.49 5.26 -14.47
N ILE A 170 -34.79 4.19 -14.12
CA ILE A 170 -35.07 2.83 -14.58
C ILE A 170 -35.35 2.00 -13.33
N GLY A 171 -36.59 1.55 -13.14
CA GLY A 171 -37.01 0.83 -11.94
C GLY A 171 -36.38 -0.56 -11.82
N GLY A 172 -36.09 -1.20 -12.95
CA GLY A 172 -35.43 -2.49 -13.06
C GLY A 172 -33.95 -2.41 -13.38
N ASN A 173 -33.46 -3.40 -14.14
CA ASN A 173 -32.06 -3.53 -14.53
C ASN A 173 -31.77 -2.73 -15.82
N VAL A 174 -30.52 -2.29 -15.96
CA VAL A 174 -29.93 -1.87 -17.23
C VAL A 174 -28.99 -2.96 -17.70
N ASN A 175 -29.21 -3.52 -18.88
CA ASN A 175 -28.39 -4.59 -19.43
C ASN A 175 -27.82 -4.21 -20.80
N LEU A 176 -26.50 -4.08 -20.87
CA LEU A 176 -25.70 -3.79 -22.06
C LEU A 176 -24.85 -5.01 -22.46
N GLY A 177 -25.27 -6.22 -22.11
CA GLY A 177 -24.54 -7.44 -22.44
C GLY A 177 -24.29 -7.55 -23.94
N SER A 178 -23.05 -7.84 -24.33
CA SER A 178 -22.63 -7.99 -25.73
C SER A 178 -22.84 -6.74 -26.61
N ALA A 179 -23.08 -5.56 -26.01
CA ALA A 179 -23.19 -4.32 -26.77
C ALA A 179 -21.83 -3.87 -27.33
N ILE A 180 -21.87 -3.16 -28.44
CA ILE A 180 -20.73 -2.50 -29.08
C ILE A 180 -21.08 -1.03 -29.22
N LEU A 181 -20.40 -0.17 -28.45
CA LEU A 181 -20.65 1.27 -28.42
C LEU A 181 -19.45 2.02 -29.01
N GLN A 182 -19.68 2.82 -30.04
CA GLN A 182 -18.63 3.52 -30.77
C GLN A 182 -18.93 5.02 -30.87
N ASN A 183 -18.09 5.83 -30.24
CA ASN A 183 -18.09 7.28 -30.38
C ASN A 183 -16.69 7.79 -29.99
N ALA A 184 -15.73 7.59 -30.89
CA ALA A 184 -14.29 7.71 -30.61
C ALA A 184 -13.91 9.04 -29.94
N ASN A 185 -14.54 10.14 -30.35
CA ASN A 185 -14.19 11.50 -29.93
C ASN A 185 -15.11 12.04 -28.81
N GLY A 186 -15.96 11.20 -28.22
CA GLY A 186 -16.97 11.65 -27.26
C GLY A 186 -17.44 10.55 -26.32
N PHE A 187 -18.65 10.73 -25.79
CA PHE A 187 -19.28 9.74 -24.92
C PHE A 187 -19.95 8.65 -25.76
N THR A 188 -19.61 7.39 -25.49
CA THR A 188 -20.36 6.24 -26.03
C THR A 188 -21.66 6.03 -25.26
N LEU A 189 -21.58 6.16 -23.93
CA LEU A 189 -22.71 6.12 -23.01
C LEU A 189 -22.60 7.27 -22.02
N ASN A 190 -23.64 8.09 -21.94
CA ASN A 190 -23.75 9.19 -20.99
C ASN A 190 -24.96 8.97 -20.09
N GLY A 191 -24.73 8.35 -18.93
CA GLY A 191 -25.72 8.11 -17.88
C GLY A 191 -25.55 9.04 -16.68
N ASN A 192 -25.16 10.30 -16.89
CA ASN A 192 -24.95 11.26 -15.80
C ASN A 192 -26.22 11.40 -14.93
N GLY A 193 -26.11 11.13 -13.64
CA GLY A 193 -27.24 11.21 -12.72
C GLY A 193 -28.36 10.18 -12.97
N MET A 194 -28.12 9.15 -13.80
CA MET A 194 -29.08 8.07 -14.03
C MET A 194 -29.34 7.30 -12.73
N GLN A 195 -30.59 6.88 -12.53
CA GLN A 195 -31.02 6.08 -11.38
C GLN A 195 -31.47 4.71 -11.86
N VAL A 196 -30.87 3.66 -11.32
CA VAL A 196 -31.17 2.26 -11.62
C VAL A 196 -31.64 1.59 -10.34
N GLY A 197 -32.89 1.13 -10.33
CA GLY A 197 -33.50 0.43 -9.20
C GLY A 197 -32.98 -1.00 -9.03
N GLY A 198 -32.44 -1.60 -10.11
CA GLY A 198 -31.76 -2.90 -10.09
C GLY A 198 -30.25 -2.79 -10.32
N ASN A 199 -29.73 -3.70 -11.14
CA ASN A 199 -28.33 -3.79 -11.52
C ASN A 199 -28.05 -3.05 -12.84
N LEU A 200 -26.84 -2.52 -12.98
CA LEU A 200 -26.27 -2.14 -14.28
C LEU A 200 -25.27 -3.21 -14.68
N LEU A 201 -25.58 -3.99 -15.71
CA LEU A 201 -24.80 -5.14 -16.16
C LEU A 201 -24.30 -4.91 -17.58
N GLY A 202 -23.02 -5.14 -17.84
CA GLY A 202 -22.46 -4.91 -19.17
C GLY A 202 -21.15 -5.63 -19.45
N ALA A 203 -21.21 -6.71 -20.22
CA ALA A 203 -20.04 -7.26 -20.92
C ALA A 203 -19.99 -6.66 -22.34
N PHE A 204 -19.69 -5.36 -22.44
CA PHE A 204 -19.71 -4.62 -23.71
C PHE A 204 -18.32 -4.17 -24.15
N THR A 205 -18.21 -3.83 -25.44
CA THR A 205 -17.04 -3.14 -25.98
C THR A 205 -17.37 -1.67 -26.20
N SER A 206 -16.55 -0.77 -25.69
CA SER A 206 -16.68 0.68 -25.90
C SER A 206 -15.42 1.24 -26.55
N HIS A 207 -15.62 2.04 -27.60
CA HIS A 207 -14.59 2.85 -28.22
C HIS A 207 -14.97 4.32 -28.10
N GLY A 208 -14.45 4.98 -27.06
CA GLY A 208 -14.89 6.28 -26.55
C GLY A 208 -15.15 6.22 -25.04
N VAL A 209 -15.73 7.27 -24.46
CA VAL A 209 -15.85 7.44 -23.01
C VAL A 209 -17.20 6.96 -22.48
N VAL A 210 -17.19 6.11 -21.44
CA VAL A 210 -18.38 5.77 -20.67
C VAL A 210 -18.48 6.70 -19.46
N PHE A 211 -19.53 7.52 -19.41
CA PHE A 211 -19.75 8.53 -18.38
C PHE A 211 -20.97 8.19 -17.53
N LEU A 212 -20.74 7.77 -16.29
CA LEU A 212 -21.77 7.41 -15.30
C LEU A 212 -21.63 8.22 -14.01
N SER A 213 -21.10 9.45 -14.13
CA SER A 213 -20.94 10.33 -12.97
C SER A 213 -22.27 10.60 -12.28
N ASN A 214 -22.26 10.67 -10.95
CA ASN A 214 -23.46 10.89 -10.12
C ASN A 214 -24.59 9.85 -10.31
N ALA A 215 -24.36 8.75 -11.04
CA ALA A 215 -25.38 7.71 -11.19
C ALA A 215 -25.63 7.01 -9.85
N ARG A 216 -26.86 6.58 -9.64
CA ARG A 216 -27.28 5.82 -8.45
C ARG A 216 -27.76 4.45 -8.87
N ILE A 217 -27.12 3.41 -8.33
CA ILE A 217 -27.39 2.02 -8.66
C ILE A 217 -27.75 1.32 -7.35
N SER A 218 -29.00 0.88 -7.24
CA SER A 218 -29.55 0.37 -5.98
C SER A 218 -29.07 -1.05 -5.65
N SER A 219 -28.41 -1.71 -6.59
CA SER A 219 -27.80 -3.03 -6.43
C SER A 219 -26.36 -3.02 -6.95
N THR A 220 -26.01 -3.84 -7.93
CA THR A 220 -24.63 -4.02 -8.41
C THR A 220 -24.37 -3.29 -9.72
N LEU A 221 -23.18 -2.68 -9.84
CA LEU A 221 -22.61 -2.18 -11.09
C LEU A 221 -21.55 -3.19 -11.56
N SER A 222 -21.89 -4.00 -12.56
CA SER A 222 -20.99 -5.04 -13.09
C SER A 222 -20.62 -4.75 -14.54
N LEU A 223 -19.33 -4.49 -14.75
CA LEU A 223 -18.70 -4.37 -16.06
C LEU A 223 -17.77 -5.55 -16.35
N SER A 224 -18.05 -6.71 -15.76
CA SER A 224 -17.23 -7.90 -15.94
C SER A 224 -17.08 -8.26 -17.42
N ARG A 225 -15.85 -8.56 -17.86
CA ARG A 225 -15.48 -8.81 -19.26
C ARG A 225 -15.67 -7.64 -20.23
N ALA A 226 -15.98 -6.42 -19.75
CA ALA A 226 -16.07 -5.26 -20.63
C ALA A 226 -14.69 -4.86 -21.16
N LYS A 227 -14.65 -4.33 -22.38
CA LYS A 227 -13.43 -3.86 -23.06
C LYS A 227 -13.59 -2.40 -23.44
N LEU A 228 -12.85 -1.54 -22.78
CA LEU A 228 -12.95 -0.09 -22.95
C LEU A 228 -11.66 0.42 -23.61
N SER A 229 -11.82 1.12 -24.72
CA SER A 229 -10.74 1.72 -25.49
C SER A 229 -11.05 3.17 -25.81
N ARG A 230 -10.00 3.98 -25.98
CA ARG A 230 -10.09 5.39 -26.33
C ARG A 230 -10.10 5.56 -27.85
N GLY A 231 -10.72 6.63 -28.34
CA GLY A 231 -10.50 7.14 -29.70
C GLY A 231 -9.29 8.08 -29.83
N ASP A 232 -8.87 8.34 -31.06
CA ASP A 232 -7.56 8.93 -31.41
C ASP A 232 -7.39 10.41 -30.99
N VAL A 233 -8.47 11.17 -30.81
CA VAL A 233 -8.41 12.61 -30.53
C VAL A 233 -9.50 12.99 -29.54
N PHE A 234 -9.12 13.36 -28.31
CA PHE A 234 -10.01 14.11 -27.42
C PHE A 234 -9.46 15.53 -27.40
N GLU A 235 -10.20 16.48 -27.94
CA GLU A 235 -9.83 17.90 -27.89
C GLU A 235 -9.60 18.31 -26.44
N GLU A 236 -8.58 19.14 -26.20
CA GLU A 236 -8.29 19.73 -24.89
C GLU A 236 -9.56 20.35 -24.31
N THR A 237 -10.18 19.66 -23.37
CA THR A 237 -11.25 20.23 -22.56
C THR A 237 -10.70 21.43 -21.82
N THR A 238 -11.45 22.53 -21.81
CA THR A 238 -11.14 23.73 -21.02
C THR A 238 -11.17 23.50 -19.50
N ASP A 239 -11.64 22.33 -19.04
CA ASP A 239 -11.60 21.90 -17.63
C ASP A 239 -10.20 21.38 -17.26
N PRO A 240 -9.46 22.07 -16.38
CA PRO A 240 -8.15 21.61 -15.90
C PRO A 240 -8.18 20.29 -15.13
N HIS A 241 -9.38 19.81 -14.73
CA HIS A 241 -9.58 18.56 -14.00
C HIS A 241 -10.09 17.41 -14.87
N ALA A 242 -10.41 17.68 -16.14
CA ALA A 242 -10.76 16.65 -17.08
C ALA A 242 -9.56 15.74 -17.33
N ASP A 243 -9.85 14.45 -17.39
CA ASP A 243 -8.85 13.41 -17.59
C ASP A 243 -8.95 12.96 -19.04
N PRO A 244 -8.11 13.50 -19.95
CA PRO A 244 -8.22 13.20 -21.37
C PRO A 244 -7.91 11.72 -21.67
N SER A 245 -7.32 10.99 -20.72
CA SER A 245 -7.06 9.55 -20.81
C SER A 245 -8.21 8.67 -20.32
N ALA A 246 -9.30 9.22 -19.79
CA ALA A 246 -10.36 8.41 -19.21
C ALA A 246 -11.14 7.61 -20.26
N THR A 247 -11.41 6.34 -19.96
CA THR A 247 -12.36 5.50 -20.73
C THR A 247 -13.62 5.21 -19.93
N LEU A 248 -13.55 5.29 -18.61
CA LEU A 248 -14.66 5.07 -17.69
C LEU A 248 -14.62 6.11 -16.57
N ILE A 249 -15.71 6.86 -16.41
CA ILE A 249 -15.86 7.87 -15.37
C ILE A 249 -17.08 7.52 -14.50
N LEU A 250 -16.79 7.12 -13.27
CA LEU A 250 -17.72 6.79 -12.19
C LEU A 250 -17.63 7.80 -11.03
N ASP A 251 -17.22 9.04 -11.34
CA ASP A 251 -17.01 10.06 -10.30
C ASP A 251 -18.34 10.36 -9.57
N ARG A 252 -18.31 10.26 -8.24
CA ARG A 252 -19.48 10.39 -7.36
C ARG A 252 -20.62 9.40 -7.67
N VAL A 253 -20.32 8.25 -8.27
CA VAL A 253 -21.31 7.17 -8.39
C VAL A 253 -21.69 6.68 -6.97
N ASP A 254 -22.95 6.30 -6.80
CA ASP A 254 -23.44 5.67 -5.58
C ASP A 254 -23.99 4.28 -5.94
N VAL A 255 -23.25 3.25 -5.56
CA VAL A 255 -23.59 1.85 -5.77
C VAL A 255 -23.89 1.23 -4.41
N SER A 256 -25.14 0.83 -4.17
CA SER A 256 -25.52 0.26 -2.87
C SER A 256 -24.92 -1.14 -2.65
N GLY A 257 -24.72 -1.92 -3.71
CA GLY A 257 -24.08 -3.23 -3.71
C GLY A 257 -22.62 -3.18 -4.16
N ASP A 258 -22.23 -4.14 -5.01
CA ASP A 258 -20.86 -4.32 -5.46
C ASP A 258 -20.53 -3.52 -6.73
N LEU A 259 -19.26 -3.15 -6.87
CA LEU A 259 -18.68 -2.64 -8.11
C LEU A 259 -17.72 -3.69 -8.69
N GLU A 260 -18.15 -4.38 -9.74
CA GLU A 260 -17.40 -5.46 -10.36
C GLU A 260 -16.74 -4.99 -11.67
N LEU A 261 -15.43 -4.81 -11.63
CA LEU A 261 -14.56 -4.58 -12.78
C LEU A 261 -13.60 -5.77 -12.93
N ASP A 262 -14.17 -6.97 -13.04
CA ASP A 262 -13.42 -8.23 -12.97
C ASP A 262 -13.60 -9.14 -14.19
N ARG A 263 -13.03 -10.35 -14.12
CA ARG A 263 -13.16 -11.39 -15.16
C ARG A 263 -12.72 -10.84 -16.52
N ASP A 264 -11.44 -10.53 -16.67
CA ASP A 264 -10.85 -9.98 -17.91
C ASP A 264 -11.42 -8.61 -18.33
N PHE A 265 -11.98 -7.83 -17.39
CA PHE A 265 -12.26 -6.43 -17.63
C PHE A 265 -10.99 -5.72 -18.10
N THR A 266 -11.06 -5.05 -19.26
CA THR A 266 -9.92 -4.37 -19.86
C THR A 266 -10.25 -2.90 -20.09
N SER A 267 -9.36 -2.02 -19.64
CA SER A 267 -9.44 -0.59 -19.91
C SER A 267 -8.10 -0.11 -20.46
N LEU A 268 -8.11 0.46 -21.67
CA LEU A 268 -6.94 1.06 -22.32
C LEU A 268 -6.78 2.56 -22.02
N GLY A 269 -7.23 2.98 -20.83
CA GLY A 269 -7.16 4.35 -20.36
C GLY A 269 -7.45 4.41 -18.87
N THR A 270 -7.71 5.61 -18.35
CA THR A 270 -7.99 5.79 -16.92
C THR A 270 -9.40 5.32 -16.58
N VAL A 271 -9.50 4.53 -15.51
CA VAL A 271 -10.75 4.28 -14.80
C VAL A 271 -10.82 5.21 -13.59
N ARG A 272 -11.85 6.05 -13.54
CA ARG A 272 -12.05 7.02 -12.47
C ARG A 272 -13.29 6.66 -11.66
N ALA A 273 -13.17 6.70 -10.34
CA ALA A 273 -14.29 6.61 -9.40
C ALA A 273 -14.01 7.52 -8.19
N VAL A 274 -13.69 8.79 -8.47
CA VAL A 274 -13.37 9.79 -7.44
C VAL A 274 -14.62 10.12 -6.64
N ASN A 275 -14.51 10.10 -5.31
CA ASN A 275 -15.63 10.29 -4.37
C ASN A 275 -16.80 9.32 -4.61
N ALA A 276 -16.54 8.15 -5.20
CA ALA A 276 -17.55 7.11 -5.37
C ALA A 276 -17.92 6.49 -4.02
N ARG A 277 -19.18 6.08 -3.88
CA ARG A 277 -19.68 5.29 -2.75
C ARG A 277 -20.03 3.90 -3.27
N VAL A 278 -19.43 2.88 -2.69
CA VAL A 278 -19.70 1.47 -2.97
C VAL A 278 -20.07 0.81 -1.65
N GLY A 279 -21.33 0.42 -1.48
CA GLY A 279 -21.81 -0.20 -0.23
C GLY A 279 -21.23 -1.58 0.01
N GLY A 280 -20.95 -2.32 -1.06
CA GLY A 280 -20.32 -3.63 -1.06
C GLY A 280 -18.83 -3.60 -1.42
N THR A 281 -18.42 -4.58 -2.23
CA THR A 281 -17.04 -4.87 -2.61
C THR A 281 -16.68 -4.21 -3.94
N LEU A 282 -15.45 -3.70 -4.03
CA LEU A 282 -14.81 -3.33 -5.30
C LEU A 282 -13.94 -4.49 -5.78
N SER A 283 -14.39 -5.19 -6.83
CA SER A 283 -13.67 -6.30 -7.44
C SER A 283 -12.90 -5.84 -8.68
N LEU A 284 -11.59 -6.11 -8.70
CA LEU A 284 -10.65 -5.90 -9.81
C LEU A 284 -10.00 -7.23 -10.22
N ALA A 285 -10.60 -8.36 -9.85
CA ALA A 285 -10.00 -9.67 -10.06
C ALA A 285 -9.78 -9.96 -11.56
N ASP A 286 -8.55 -10.33 -11.90
CA ASP A 286 -8.10 -10.63 -13.26
C ASP A 286 -8.32 -9.48 -14.27
N ALA A 287 -8.46 -8.25 -13.78
CA ALA A 287 -8.61 -7.06 -14.62
C ALA A 287 -7.28 -6.61 -15.24
N VAL A 288 -7.36 -5.97 -16.40
CA VAL A 288 -6.23 -5.38 -17.13
C VAL A 288 -6.48 -3.88 -17.31
N LEU A 289 -5.75 -3.07 -16.56
CA LEU A 289 -5.80 -1.61 -16.64
C LEU A 289 -4.51 -1.12 -17.28
N ASP A 290 -4.58 -0.69 -18.54
CA ASP A 290 -3.43 -0.26 -19.32
C ASP A 290 -3.62 1.21 -19.74
N ALA A 291 -3.26 2.13 -18.85
CA ALA A 291 -3.41 3.56 -19.12
C ALA A 291 -2.21 4.16 -19.86
N VAL A 292 -1.45 3.37 -20.61
CA VAL A 292 -0.29 3.85 -21.40
C VAL A 292 -0.78 4.76 -22.54
N SER A 293 -0.98 6.02 -22.20
CA SER A 293 -0.90 7.16 -23.10
C SER A 293 0.35 7.96 -22.70
N PRO A 294 1.13 8.49 -23.65
CA PRO A 294 2.25 9.36 -23.30
C PRO A 294 1.71 10.52 -22.46
N PRO A 295 2.29 10.82 -21.29
CA PRO A 295 1.86 11.97 -20.50
C PRO A 295 1.92 13.21 -21.39
N ALA A 296 0.87 14.03 -21.36
CA ALA A 296 0.90 15.34 -22.00
C ALA A 296 2.16 16.08 -21.52
N VAL A 297 2.90 16.66 -22.45
CA VAL A 297 4.17 17.33 -22.17
C VAL A 297 3.92 18.39 -21.09
N GLY A 298 4.42 18.15 -19.88
CA GLY A 298 4.32 19.10 -18.76
C GLY A 298 3.42 18.69 -17.58
N THR A 299 2.66 17.59 -17.63
CA THR A 299 1.81 17.17 -16.50
C THR A 299 2.36 15.96 -15.72
N ASP A 300 2.87 16.26 -14.52
CA ASP A 300 2.88 15.41 -13.30
C ASP A 300 3.85 14.19 -13.22
N PRO A 301 4.34 13.81 -12.01
CA PRO A 301 5.25 12.69 -11.78
C PRO A 301 4.53 11.32 -11.83
N THR A 302 3.45 11.21 -12.58
CA THR A 302 2.57 10.03 -12.65
C THR A 302 3.16 8.87 -13.46
N GLY A 303 4.34 9.04 -14.07
CA GLY A 303 4.96 8.01 -14.91
C GLY A 303 4.13 7.75 -16.16
N SER A 304 3.67 6.52 -16.36
CA SER A 304 2.88 6.07 -17.52
C SER A 304 1.41 6.53 -17.52
N GLY A 305 1.03 7.49 -16.66
CA GLY A 305 -0.36 7.95 -16.50
C GLY A 305 -1.08 7.29 -15.32
N ARG A 306 -2.35 7.67 -15.10
CA ARG A 306 -3.20 7.11 -14.04
C ARG A 306 -4.04 5.97 -14.62
N ALA A 307 -3.88 4.76 -14.11
CA ALA A 307 -4.67 3.60 -14.54
C ALA A 307 -5.98 3.50 -13.77
N LEU A 308 -5.92 3.67 -12.45
CA LEU A 308 -7.07 3.65 -11.58
C LEU A 308 -7.01 4.83 -10.61
N HIS A 309 -8.08 5.61 -10.55
CA HIS A 309 -8.18 6.79 -9.69
C HIS A 309 -9.45 6.74 -8.85
N VAL A 310 -9.31 6.43 -7.57
CA VAL A 310 -10.42 6.25 -6.61
C VAL A 310 -10.26 7.11 -5.36
N ASP A 311 -9.71 8.32 -5.53
CA ASP A 311 -9.50 9.27 -4.43
C ASP A 311 -10.82 9.63 -3.74
N GLY A 312 -10.80 9.69 -2.41
CA GLY A 312 -11.98 10.03 -1.60
C GLY A 312 -13.11 9.00 -1.65
N ALA A 313 -12.91 7.82 -2.25
CA ALA A 313 -13.97 6.81 -2.33
C ALA A 313 -14.28 6.21 -0.95
N GLU A 314 -15.54 5.87 -0.74
CA GLU A 314 -16.05 5.14 0.43
C GLU A 314 -16.47 3.73 -0.01
N ILE A 315 -15.81 2.71 0.52
CA ILE A 315 -16.07 1.30 0.20
C ILE A 315 -16.50 0.57 1.47
N GLY A 316 -17.75 0.12 1.50
CA GLY A 316 -18.38 -0.52 2.66
C GLY A 316 -17.96 -1.98 2.87
N GLY A 317 -17.52 -2.66 1.82
CA GLY A 317 -16.96 -4.01 1.86
C GLY A 317 -15.45 -4.03 1.69
N ASP A 318 -14.98 -4.95 0.84
CA ASP A 318 -13.56 -5.18 0.57
C ASP A 318 -13.12 -4.57 -0.77
N ILE A 319 -11.80 -4.46 -0.99
CA ILE A 319 -11.22 -4.31 -2.33
C ILE A 319 -10.48 -5.60 -2.66
N VAL A 320 -10.82 -6.24 -3.78
CA VAL A 320 -10.22 -7.51 -4.19
C VAL A 320 -9.54 -7.36 -5.55
N GLY A 321 -8.23 -7.61 -5.60
CA GLY A 321 -7.40 -7.48 -6.80
C GLY A 321 -6.50 -8.68 -7.02
N ARG A 322 -7.08 -9.88 -7.15
CA ARG A 322 -6.33 -11.10 -7.45
C ARG A 322 -5.98 -11.14 -8.93
N GLY A 323 -4.71 -11.36 -9.28
CA GLY A 323 -4.27 -11.49 -10.68
C GLY A 323 -4.39 -10.21 -11.52
N VAL A 324 -4.69 -9.06 -10.88
CA VAL A 324 -4.86 -7.78 -11.58
C VAL A 324 -3.54 -7.33 -12.21
N ARG A 325 -3.62 -6.80 -13.43
CA ARG A 325 -2.49 -6.21 -14.15
C ARG A 325 -2.75 -4.73 -14.39
N ILE A 326 -1.87 -3.89 -13.88
CA ILE A 326 -1.99 -2.44 -13.94
C ILE A 326 -0.71 -1.89 -14.56
N LYS A 327 -0.83 -1.16 -15.67
CA LYS A 327 0.24 -0.33 -16.21
C LYS A 327 -0.12 1.14 -16.03
N GLY A 328 0.69 1.85 -15.25
CA GLY A 328 0.40 3.17 -14.74
C GLY A 328 0.09 3.17 -13.24
N GLN A 329 -0.26 4.34 -12.72
CA GLN A 329 -0.47 4.56 -11.29
C GLN A 329 -1.85 4.07 -10.83
N LEU A 330 -1.89 3.35 -9.70
CA LEU A 330 -3.08 3.18 -8.87
C LEU A 330 -3.09 4.25 -7.79
N ARG A 331 -4.16 5.05 -7.74
CA ARG A 331 -4.29 6.18 -6.82
C ARG A 331 -5.58 6.07 -6.02
N MET A 332 -5.45 6.06 -4.70
CA MET A 332 -6.55 5.94 -3.74
C MET A 332 -6.25 6.74 -2.45
N VAL A 333 -6.05 8.04 -2.62
CA VAL A 333 -5.76 8.97 -1.52
C VAL A 333 -7.04 9.32 -0.77
N ASP A 334 -6.94 9.48 0.55
CA ASP A 334 -8.08 9.81 1.43
C ASP A 334 -9.29 8.85 1.26
N THR A 335 -9.01 7.59 0.92
CA THR A 335 -10.02 6.54 0.69
C THR A 335 -10.36 5.83 1.98
N HIS A 336 -11.64 5.53 2.20
CA HIS A 336 -12.11 4.76 3.35
C HIS A 336 -12.60 3.38 2.90
N VAL A 337 -11.96 2.32 3.39
CA VAL A 337 -12.37 0.93 3.17
C VAL A 337 -12.73 0.33 4.52
N ARG A 338 -14.01 0.02 4.71
CA ARG A 338 -14.49 -0.57 5.97
C ARG A 338 -13.97 -1.99 6.18
N GLY A 339 -13.83 -2.76 5.10
CA GLY A 339 -13.29 -4.11 5.11
C GLY A 339 -11.76 -4.17 4.98
N SER A 340 -11.30 -5.08 4.12
CA SER A 340 -9.90 -5.35 3.81
C SER A 340 -9.59 -4.99 2.36
N ILE A 341 -8.32 -4.72 2.09
CA ILE A 341 -7.78 -4.65 0.73
C ILE A 341 -6.93 -5.90 0.51
N THR A 342 -7.27 -6.70 -0.50
CA THR A 342 -6.58 -7.96 -0.80
C THR A 342 -6.13 -7.95 -2.26
N ILE A 343 -4.83 -7.79 -2.47
CA ILE A 343 -4.17 -7.81 -3.77
C ILE A 343 -3.20 -8.99 -3.76
N GLU A 344 -3.40 -9.95 -4.66
CA GLU A 344 -2.63 -11.18 -4.69
C GLU A 344 -2.18 -11.49 -6.10
N ARG A 345 -0.91 -11.89 -6.27
CA ARG A 345 -0.34 -12.23 -7.58
C ARG A 345 -0.58 -11.14 -8.64
N ALA A 346 -0.57 -9.89 -8.20
CA ALA A 346 -0.80 -8.73 -9.05
C ALA A 346 0.51 -8.26 -9.71
N VAL A 347 0.38 -7.61 -10.86
CA VAL A 347 1.50 -6.92 -11.53
C VAL A 347 1.12 -5.45 -11.67
N VAL A 348 1.85 -4.57 -11.00
CA VAL A 348 1.67 -3.12 -11.10
C VAL A 348 2.96 -2.51 -11.65
N ASP A 349 2.91 -1.96 -12.85
CA ASP A 349 4.07 -1.41 -13.55
C ASP A 349 3.91 0.09 -13.78
N ASN A 350 4.63 0.88 -12.99
CA ASN A 350 4.83 2.31 -13.17
C ASN A 350 6.28 2.69 -12.80
N PRO A 351 7.26 2.24 -13.62
CA PRO A 351 8.67 2.29 -13.26
C PRO A 351 9.14 3.73 -13.08
N ALA A 352 10.04 3.96 -12.10
CA ALA A 352 10.58 5.28 -11.80
C ALA A 352 9.55 6.36 -11.38
N ALA A 353 8.30 5.96 -11.15
CA ALA A 353 7.23 6.77 -10.57
C ALA A 353 6.57 6.03 -9.38
N ASP A 354 5.49 6.60 -8.83
CA ASP A 354 4.71 5.93 -7.78
C ASP A 354 3.70 4.99 -8.43
N ALA A 355 3.85 3.68 -8.18
CA ALA A 355 2.96 2.65 -8.68
C ALA A 355 1.63 2.63 -7.92
N LEU A 356 1.69 2.80 -6.60
CA LEU A 356 0.53 2.79 -5.73
C LEU A 356 0.63 3.93 -4.72
N LEU A 357 -0.39 4.79 -4.69
CA LEU A 357 -0.45 5.98 -3.82
C LEU A 357 -1.75 5.97 -3.01
N THR A 358 -1.63 5.79 -1.69
CA THR A 358 -2.76 5.51 -0.77
C THR A 358 -2.73 6.38 0.50
N ASN A 359 -2.14 7.57 0.38
CA ASN A 359 -1.87 8.40 1.54
C ASN A 359 -3.14 8.76 2.31
N ARG A 360 -3.03 8.76 3.64
CA ARG A 360 -4.11 9.12 4.59
C ARG A 360 -5.38 8.27 4.49
N SER A 361 -5.33 7.15 3.78
CA SER A 361 -6.46 6.23 3.67
C SER A 361 -6.66 5.42 4.95
N GLN A 362 -7.88 4.95 5.16
CA GLN A 362 -8.29 4.18 6.33
C GLN A 362 -8.80 2.81 5.89
N ILE A 363 -8.21 1.75 6.41
CA ILE A 363 -8.57 0.36 6.14
C ILE A 363 -8.99 -0.26 7.46
N GLY A 364 -10.24 -0.71 7.54
CA GLY A 364 -10.83 -1.23 8.79
C GLY A 364 -10.20 -2.54 9.26
N SER A 365 -9.73 -3.38 8.35
CA SER A 365 -9.14 -4.69 8.67
C SER A 365 -7.71 -4.84 8.11
N ASN A 366 -7.50 -5.68 7.09
CA ASN A 366 -6.16 -6.00 6.57
C ASN A 366 -5.86 -5.26 5.26
N PHE A 367 -4.61 -4.88 5.06
CA PHE A 367 -4.06 -4.45 3.78
C PHE A 367 -3.04 -5.49 3.30
N VAL A 368 -3.46 -6.34 2.37
CA VAL A 368 -2.73 -7.52 1.91
C VAL A 368 -2.29 -7.30 0.47
N VAL A 369 -0.99 -7.39 0.22
CA VAL A 369 -0.35 -7.30 -1.09
C VAL A 369 0.66 -8.45 -1.18
N ARG A 370 0.20 -9.65 -1.52
CA ARG A 370 1.01 -10.88 -1.47
C ARG A 370 1.43 -11.34 -2.85
N GLU A 371 2.63 -11.90 -2.92
CA GLU A 371 3.18 -12.52 -4.13
C GLU A 371 3.09 -11.63 -5.38
N SER A 372 3.11 -10.31 -5.17
CA SER A 372 2.86 -9.33 -6.23
C SER A 372 4.17 -8.71 -6.71
N GLU A 373 4.23 -8.30 -7.97
CA GLU A 373 5.36 -7.60 -8.55
C GLU A 373 4.97 -6.15 -8.81
N ILE A 374 5.64 -5.23 -8.12
CA ILE A 374 5.37 -3.80 -8.18
C ILE A 374 6.65 -3.12 -8.66
N SER A 375 6.57 -2.51 -9.83
CA SER A 375 7.61 -1.69 -10.43
C SER A 375 7.24 -0.23 -10.24
N GLY A 376 7.96 0.47 -9.37
CA GLY A 376 7.63 1.81 -8.88
C GLY A 376 7.55 1.88 -7.34
N GLY A 377 7.21 3.06 -6.82
CA GLY A 377 7.05 3.30 -5.38
C GLY A 377 5.67 2.89 -4.84
N LEU A 378 5.65 2.30 -3.65
CA LEU A 378 4.44 2.01 -2.86
C LEU A 378 4.35 3.02 -1.70
N GLU A 379 3.48 4.02 -1.86
CA GLU A 379 3.34 5.14 -0.92
C GLU A 379 2.06 5.01 -0.08
N LEU A 380 2.24 4.75 1.21
CA LEU A 380 1.21 4.48 2.21
C LEU A 380 1.35 5.45 3.41
N ARG A 381 1.63 6.74 3.16
CA ARG A 381 1.96 7.70 4.22
C ARG A 381 0.72 8.08 5.02
N GLY A 382 0.84 8.01 6.35
CA GLY A 382 -0.27 8.33 7.26
C GLY A 382 -1.48 7.42 7.13
N ILE A 383 -1.32 6.23 6.52
CA ILE A 383 -2.39 5.22 6.43
C ILE A 383 -2.74 4.70 7.83
N THR A 384 -4.01 4.35 8.04
CA THR A 384 -4.46 3.60 9.21
C THR A 384 -4.97 2.23 8.76
N VAL A 385 -4.41 1.16 9.33
CA VAL A 385 -4.80 -0.23 9.05
C VAL A 385 -5.21 -0.89 10.37
N GLY A 386 -6.45 -1.33 10.47
CA GLY A 386 -7.01 -1.87 11.72
C GLY A 386 -6.36 -3.15 12.22
N ALA A 387 -5.82 -3.98 11.32
CA ALA A 387 -5.13 -5.22 11.65
C ALA A 387 -3.71 -5.28 11.04
N ASN A 388 -3.54 -5.94 9.89
CA ASN A 388 -2.23 -6.27 9.34
C ASN A 388 -1.95 -5.57 8.01
N LEU A 389 -0.71 -5.13 7.81
CA LEU A 389 -0.13 -4.78 6.53
C LEU A 389 0.78 -5.92 6.07
N ASP A 390 0.31 -6.76 5.13
CA ASP A 390 1.00 -7.98 4.69
C ASP A 390 1.51 -7.85 3.25
N LEU A 391 2.83 -7.79 3.09
CA LEU A 391 3.56 -7.68 1.82
C LEU A 391 4.34 -8.97 1.49
N ARG A 392 3.99 -10.09 2.10
CA ARG A 392 4.77 -11.33 2.03
C ARG A 392 5.00 -11.81 0.60
N GLY A 393 6.25 -12.14 0.28
CA GLY A 393 6.67 -12.65 -1.03
C GLY A 393 6.50 -11.66 -2.19
N SER A 394 6.25 -10.38 -1.91
CA SER A 394 6.12 -9.35 -2.94
C SER A 394 7.47 -8.73 -3.29
N ARG A 395 7.62 -8.30 -4.55
CA ARG A 395 8.84 -7.69 -5.09
C ARG A 395 8.55 -6.25 -5.49
N LEU A 396 9.18 -5.32 -4.79
CA LEU A 396 9.13 -3.88 -5.06
C LEU A 396 10.43 -3.47 -5.74
N ILE A 397 10.37 -3.25 -7.06
CA ILE A 397 11.52 -2.98 -7.93
C ILE A 397 11.39 -1.61 -8.58
N LYS A 398 12.48 -1.10 -9.18
CA LYS A 398 12.51 0.17 -9.94
C LYS A 398 11.80 1.33 -9.22
N PRO A 399 12.24 1.69 -8.00
CA PRO A 399 11.57 2.69 -7.16
C PRO A 399 11.38 4.03 -7.88
N GLY A 400 10.36 4.79 -7.43
CA GLY A 400 10.07 6.12 -7.95
C GLY A 400 11.21 7.13 -7.75
N THR A 401 11.15 8.28 -8.41
CA THR A 401 12.08 9.41 -8.21
C THR A 401 11.35 10.64 -7.69
N TYR A 402 12.05 11.53 -6.96
CA TYR A 402 11.46 12.81 -6.55
C TYR A 402 11.42 13.79 -7.75
N ARG A 403 10.34 14.57 -7.86
CA ARG A 403 10.12 15.51 -8.98
C ARG A 403 11.26 16.51 -9.20
N HIS A 404 11.86 17.01 -8.14
CA HIS A 404 12.85 18.10 -8.18
C HIS A 404 14.26 17.65 -7.78
N GLN A 405 14.45 16.35 -7.54
CA GLN A 405 15.75 15.81 -7.11
C GLN A 405 15.95 14.44 -7.74
N PRO A 406 17.14 14.14 -8.31
CA PRO A 406 17.44 12.84 -8.90
C PRO A 406 17.64 11.74 -7.84
N ARG A 407 17.05 11.89 -6.64
CA ARG A 407 17.09 10.90 -5.58
C ARG A 407 15.94 9.92 -5.75
N GLU A 408 16.23 8.66 -5.55
CA GLU A 408 15.21 7.61 -5.54
C GLU A 408 14.35 7.72 -4.27
N LYS A 409 13.05 7.50 -4.46
CA LYS A 409 12.08 7.29 -3.38
C LYS A 409 12.29 5.91 -2.77
N PRO A 410 11.85 5.68 -1.52
CA PRO A 410 11.77 4.33 -0.99
C PRO A 410 10.81 3.46 -1.84
N SER A 411 11.08 2.16 -1.91
CA SER A 411 10.15 1.23 -2.55
C SER A 411 8.86 1.08 -1.75
N LEU A 412 8.92 1.17 -0.43
CA LEU A 412 7.78 1.19 0.48
C LEU A 412 7.90 2.37 1.45
N ASP A 413 6.92 3.27 1.47
CA ASP A 413 6.84 4.38 2.44
C ASP A 413 5.58 4.26 3.30
N ILE A 414 5.73 3.83 4.55
CA ILE A 414 4.67 3.80 5.57
C ILE A 414 4.92 4.87 6.64
N GLY A 415 5.51 6.01 6.26
CA GLY A 415 5.80 7.10 7.19
C GLY A 415 4.55 7.62 7.90
N GLY A 416 4.57 7.62 9.24
CA GLY A 416 3.45 8.03 10.08
C GLY A 416 2.25 7.09 10.05
N ALA A 417 2.38 5.88 9.51
CA ALA A 417 1.31 4.90 9.49
C ALA A 417 0.98 4.38 10.89
N THR A 418 -0.29 4.04 11.10
CA THR A 418 -0.76 3.31 12.29
C THR A 418 -1.28 1.95 11.86
N ILE A 419 -0.60 0.88 12.28
CA ILE A 419 -0.92 -0.50 11.95
C ILE A 419 -1.31 -1.22 13.23
N GLY A 420 -2.54 -1.73 13.31
CA GLY A 420 -3.12 -2.24 14.55
C GLY A 420 -2.41 -3.47 15.12
N ARG A 421 -1.84 -4.33 14.26
CA ARG A 421 -1.12 -5.54 14.69
C ARG A 421 0.22 -5.66 13.99
N ASP A 422 0.25 -6.14 12.75
CA ASP A 422 1.51 -6.61 12.14
C ASP A 422 1.85 -5.89 10.83
N LEU A 423 3.12 -5.49 10.71
CA LEU A 423 3.76 -5.21 9.44
C LEU A 423 4.54 -6.45 9.01
N ILE A 424 4.18 -7.06 7.88
CA ILE A 424 4.78 -8.30 7.39
C ILE A 424 5.45 -8.02 6.04
N CYS A 425 6.76 -7.83 6.07
CA CYS A 425 7.63 -7.68 4.90
C CYS A 425 8.59 -8.88 4.82
N ALA A 426 8.01 -10.09 4.82
CA ALA A 426 8.75 -11.34 5.02
C ALA A 426 8.72 -12.26 3.79
N ARG A 427 9.54 -13.31 3.80
CA ARG A 427 9.53 -14.37 2.79
C ARG A 427 8.19 -15.12 2.80
N GLY A 428 7.63 -15.36 1.61
CA GLY A 428 6.51 -16.26 1.34
C GLY A 428 6.99 -17.49 0.58
N GLU A 429 6.37 -17.80 -0.56
CA GLU A 429 6.93 -18.75 -1.53
C GLU A 429 8.27 -18.26 -2.12
N ARG A 430 8.43 -16.94 -2.20
CA ARG A 430 9.65 -16.24 -2.61
C ARG A 430 10.02 -15.16 -1.60
N GLU A 431 11.23 -14.62 -1.69
CA GLU A 431 11.69 -13.52 -0.83
C GLU A 431 10.85 -12.25 -1.05
N PHE A 432 10.62 -11.52 0.04
CA PHE A 432 10.21 -10.11 -0.07
C PHE A 432 11.42 -9.28 -0.50
N VAL A 433 11.27 -8.49 -1.55
CA VAL A 433 12.36 -7.66 -2.10
C VAL A 433 11.92 -6.20 -2.13
N ALA A 434 12.75 -5.30 -1.61
CA ALA A 434 12.54 -3.86 -1.70
C ALA A 434 13.83 -3.18 -2.19
N HIS A 435 13.93 -2.92 -3.50
CA HIS A 435 15.13 -2.30 -4.09
C HIS A 435 15.38 -0.90 -3.51
N GLY A 436 14.40 0.01 -3.53
CA GLY A 436 14.51 1.34 -2.92
C GLY A 436 14.49 1.33 -1.39
N GLY A 437 14.47 0.15 -0.76
CA GLY A 437 14.35 -0.02 0.68
C GLY A 437 12.97 0.33 1.24
N VAL A 438 12.88 0.26 2.56
CA VAL A 438 11.63 0.43 3.32
C VAL A 438 11.74 1.61 4.28
N ARG A 439 10.75 2.49 4.29
CA ARG A 439 10.66 3.63 5.22
C ARG A 439 9.46 3.47 6.15
N CYS A 440 9.75 3.33 7.44
CA CYS A 440 8.80 3.22 8.56
C CYS A 440 8.94 4.40 9.55
N ARG A 441 9.23 5.60 9.05
CA ARG A 441 9.51 6.77 9.90
C ARG A 441 8.28 7.12 10.73
N ARG A 442 8.42 7.10 12.06
CA ARG A 442 7.35 7.40 13.04
C ARG A 442 6.08 6.55 12.83
N ALA A 443 6.24 5.34 12.28
CA ALA A 443 5.15 4.38 12.21
C ALA A 443 4.91 3.75 13.59
N THR A 444 3.64 3.50 13.90
CA THR A 444 3.24 2.77 15.11
C THR A 444 2.66 1.43 14.68
N ILE A 445 3.27 0.33 15.14
CA ILE A 445 2.90 -1.04 14.78
C ILE A 445 2.56 -1.76 16.08
N GLY A 446 1.33 -2.25 16.21
CA GLY A 446 0.81 -2.72 17.49
C GLY A 446 1.55 -3.92 18.08
N ARG A 447 1.98 -4.87 17.24
CA ARG A 447 2.58 -6.13 17.67
C ARG A 447 3.92 -6.38 16.99
N MET A 448 3.96 -6.76 15.72
CA MET A 448 5.18 -7.23 15.06
C MET A 448 5.54 -6.44 13.80
N ALA A 449 6.82 -6.08 13.66
CA ALA A 449 7.42 -5.65 12.40
C ALA A 449 8.37 -6.74 11.89
N ASN A 450 7.93 -7.50 10.90
CA ASN A 450 8.60 -8.71 10.43
C ASN A 450 9.28 -8.52 9.08
N PHE A 451 10.61 -8.59 9.07
CA PHE A 451 11.46 -8.53 7.88
C PHE A 451 12.22 -9.86 7.64
N ASN A 452 11.72 -10.97 8.19
CA ASN A 452 12.40 -12.27 8.12
C ASN A 452 12.48 -12.76 6.67
N GLY A 453 13.70 -13.06 6.22
CA GLY A 453 13.98 -13.48 4.85
C GLY A 453 13.85 -12.36 3.80
N ALA A 454 13.80 -11.09 4.20
CA ALA A 454 13.73 -9.96 3.28
C ALA A 454 15.08 -9.65 2.61
N VAL A 455 15.02 -9.09 1.40
CA VAL A 455 16.13 -8.45 0.70
C VAL A 455 15.87 -6.94 0.65
N LEU A 456 16.69 -6.17 1.38
CA LEU A 456 16.49 -4.74 1.57
C LEU A 456 17.60 -3.93 0.91
N GLY A 457 17.22 -3.00 0.04
CA GLY A 457 18.15 -2.12 -0.63
C GLY A 457 18.90 -2.78 -1.79
N TYR A 458 19.41 -1.95 -2.70
CA TYR A 458 20.25 -2.41 -3.82
C TYR A 458 21.44 -1.48 -4.13
N LYS A 459 21.42 -0.23 -3.65
CA LYS A 459 22.46 0.78 -3.85
C LYS A 459 22.88 1.41 -2.52
N LEU A 460 24.13 1.85 -2.43
CA LEU A 460 24.75 2.40 -1.21
C LEU A 460 24.27 3.82 -0.84
N ASP A 461 23.77 4.59 -1.80
CA ASP A 461 23.36 6.00 -1.66
C ASP A 461 21.92 6.19 -1.19
N SER A 462 21.18 5.08 -1.02
CA SER A 462 19.80 5.04 -0.58
C SER A 462 19.66 4.43 0.83
N HIS A 463 18.49 4.60 1.46
CA HIS A 463 18.18 3.89 2.69
C HIS A 463 17.65 2.49 2.36
N ALA A 464 18.29 1.44 2.87
CA ALA A 464 17.75 0.08 2.81
C ALA A 464 16.59 -0.08 3.81
N LEU A 465 16.73 0.49 5.01
CA LEU A 465 15.68 0.53 6.03
C LEU A 465 15.76 1.84 6.80
N ASN A 466 14.64 2.56 6.89
CA ASN A 466 14.52 3.77 7.69
C ASN A 466 13.37 3.64 8.68
N ALA A 467 13.67 3.15 9.87
CA ALA A 467 12.72 2.97 10.98
C ALA A 467 12.80 4.10 12.01
N MET A 468 13.20 5.31 11.59
CA MET A 468 13.41 6.42 12.53
C MET A 468 12.14 6.74 13.33
N GLY A 469 12.22 6.64 14.66
CA GLY A 469 11.10 6.90 15.57
C GLY A 469 9.97 5.87 15.49
N MET A 470 10.20 4.70 14.89
CA MET A 470 9.22 3.61 14.83
C MET A 470 8.98 3.02 16.22
N GLN A 471 7.72 2.66 16.52
CA GLN A 471 7.33 1.98 17.76
C GLN A 471 6.67 0.65 17.44
N VAL A 472 7.16 -0.43 18.06
CA VAL A 472 6.66 -1.80 17.85
C VAL A 472 6.89 -2.65 19.10
N GLN A 473 6.18 -3.76 19.32
CA GLN A 473 6.54 -4.69 20.40
C GLN A 473 7.68 -5.60 19.96
N GLU A 474 7.55 -6.25 18.82
CA GLU A 474 8.55 -7.19 18.30
C GLU A 474 9.12 -6.70 16.97
N LEU A 475 10.42 -6.42 16.93
CA LEU A 475 11.15 -6.07 15.71
C LEU A 475 11.96 -7.30 15.25
N MET A 476 11.57 -7.89 14.12
CA MET A 476 12.26 -9.04 13.54
C MET A 476 12.97 -8.63 12.25
N VAL A 477 14.30 -8.67 12.26
CA VAL A 477 15.18 -8.25 11.16
C VAL A 477 16.12 -9.37 10.72
N ASN A 478 15.66 -10.62 10.73
CA ASN A 478 16.41 -11.78 10.24
C ASN A 478 16.46 -11.82 8.70
N VAL A 479 17.20 -10.89 8.10
CA VAL A 479 17.31 -10.73 6.64
C VAL A 479 18.19 -11.80 6.00
N VAL A 480 17.88 -12.17 4.76
CA VAL A 480 18.61 -13.25 4.04
C VAL A 480 19.99 -12.80 3.55
N SER A 481 20.17 -11.50 3.30
CA SER A 481 21.42 -10.92 2.83
C SER A 481 21.66 -9.56 3.49
N PRO A 482 22.92 -9.11 3.60
CA PRO A 482 23.21 -7.82 4.18
C PRO A 482 22.49 -6.67 3.47
N PRO A 483 21.77 -5.79 4.19
CA PRO A 483 21.08 -4.66 3.60
C PRO A 483 22.04 -3.79 2.78
N LYS A 484 21.65 -3.47 1.54
CA LYS A 484 22.45 -2.64 0.63
C LYS A 484 22.00 -1.19 0.70
N GLY A 485 22.65 -0.39 1.54
CA GLY A 485 22.29 1.00 1.78
C GLY A 485 22.38 1.39 3.25
N LEU A 486 21.86 2.56 3.59
CA LEU A 486 21.81 3.06 4.96
C LEU A 486 20.67 2.40 5.75
N VAL A 487 20.96 1.96 6.97
CA VAL A 487 19.96 1.50 7.93
C VAL A 487 19.88 2.51 9.06
N THR A 488 18.69 3.03 9.38
CA THR A 488 18.51 3.90 10.54
C THR A 488 17.41 3.37 11.45
N LEU A 489 17.78 3.10 12.70
CA LEU A 489 16.91 2.76 13.81
C LEU A 489 16.84 3.91 14.83
N ARG A 490 17.20 5.12 14.39
CA ARG A 490 17.30 6.28 15.28
C ARG A 490 15.98 6.55 15.99
N GLN A 491 15.98 6.67 17.32
CA GLN A 491 14.79 6.86 18.16
C GLN A 491 13.74 5.74 18.04
N ALA A 492 14.04 4.62 17.38
CA ALA A 492 13.13 3.49 17.31
C ALA A 492 13.05 2.78 18.68
N ARG A 493 11.89 2.18 18.96
CA ARG A 493 11.65 1.45 20.20
C ARG A 493 11.00 0.11 19.87
N CYS A 494 11.57 -0.96 20.40
CA CYS A 494 10.92 -2.26 20.46
C CYS A 494 10.98 -2.87 21.87
N THR A 495 10.09 -3.81 22.18
CA THR A 495 10.20 -4.61 23.40
C THR A 495 11.18 -5.76 23.18
N SER A 496 11.01 -6.51 22.08
CA SER A 496 11.90 -7.60 21.70
C SER A 496 12.55 -7.33 20.35
N LEU A 497 13.86 -7.61 20.26
CA LEU A 497 14.64 -7.57 19.03
C LEU A 497 15.06 -8.98 18.61
N ASP A 498 14.66 -9.38 17.41
CA ASP A 498 15.09 -10.62 16.75
C ASP A 498 15.91 -10.27 15.51
N ASP A 499 17.16 -10.70 15.44
CA ASP A 499 18.13 -10.23 14.44
C ASP A 499 19.24 -11.25 14.16
N ASN A 500 19.94 -11.05 13.04
CA ASN A 500 21.01 -11.93 12.60
C ASN A 500 22.24 -11.16 12.11
N GLU A 501 23.34 -11.89 11.91
CA GLU A 501 24.61 -11.32 11.44
C GLU A 501 24.48 -10.57 10.11
N ASN A 502 23.65 -11.04 9.19
CA ASN A 502 23.43 -10.38 7.91
C ASN A 502 22.95 -8.94 8.09
N PHE A 503 21.99 -8.70 8.99
CA PHE A 503 21.48 -7.36 9.27
C PHE A 503 22.59 -6.40 9.73
N TRP A 504 23.42 -6.86 10.67
CA TRP A 504 24.53 -6.07 11.23
C TRP A 504 25.69 -5.86 10.25
N ASN A 505 25.77 -6.67 9.20
CA ASN A 505 26.75 -6.58 8.12
C ASN A 505 26.33 -5.64 6.97
N ALA A 506 25.31 -4.79 7.18
CA ALA A 506 24.83 -3.83 6.19
C ALA A 506 25.99 -3.07 5.50
N THR A 507 25.94 -2.97 4.17
CA THR A 507 27.06 -2.42 3.39
C THR A 507 27.26 -0.93 3.63
N GLY A 508 26.21 -0.21 4.03
CA GLY A 508 26.26 1.18 4.49
C GLY A 508 26.75 1.32 5.94
N PHE A 509 26.12 2.23 6.67
CA PHE A 509 26.23 2.34 8.13
C PHE A 509 24.87 2.11 8.77
N ILE A 510 24.87 1.65 10.03
CA ILE A 510 23.67 1.49 10.83
C ILE A 510 23.66 2.60 11.88
N ASP A 511 22.65 3.46 11.80
CA ASP A 511 22.39 4.51 12.79
C ASP A 511 21.53 3.96 13.92
N LEU A 512 22.08 3.93 15.13
CA LEU A 512 21.47 3.38 16.34
C LEU A 512 21.22 4.46 17.40
N ASP A 513 21.30 5.74 17.03
CA ASP A 513 21.17 6.82 18.01
C ASP A 513 19.79 6.80 18.69
N ASP A 514 19.76 6.72 20.01
CA ASP A 514 18.55 6.54 20.82
C ASP A 514 17.66 5.34 20.43
N PHE A 515 18.22 4.29 19.82
CA PHE A 515 17.52 3.01 19.63
C PHE A 515 17.39 2.28 20.98
N ARG A 516 16.18 1.81 21.30
CA ARG A 516 15.90 1.11 22.58
C ARG A 516 15.19 -0.22 22.35
N TYR A 517 15.59 -1.22 23.13
CA TYR A 517 15.00 -2.55 23.17
C TYR A 517 15.08 -3.16 24.58
N ASP A 518 14.01 -3.81 25.03
CA ASP A 518 13.91 -4.34 26.41
C ASP A 518 14.52 -5.74 26.52
N SER A 519 14.44 -6.54 25.46
CA SER A 519 14.96 -7.91 25.41
C SER A 519 15.40 -8.32 24.00
N LEU A 520 16.14 -9.42 23.94
CA LEU A 520 16.44 -10.13 22.70
C LEU A 520 15.51 -11.33 22.57
N ALA A 521 15.07 -11.64 21.34
CA ALA A 521 14.22 -12.80 21.08
C ALA A 521 14.91 -14.12 21.47
N HIS A 522 16.24 -14.17 21.39
CA HIS A 522 17.08 -15.25 21.89
C HIS A 522 17.87 -14.74 23.11
N PRO A 523 17.44 -15.04 24.35
CA PRO A 523 18.12 -14.57 25.56
C PRO A 523 19.54 -15.11 25.67
N ILE A 524 20.45 -14.27 26.17
CA ILE A 524 21.85 -14.65 26.40
C ILE A 524 21.97 -15.33 27.77
N HIS A 525 22.40 -16.58 27.79
CA HIS A 525 22.62 -17.32 29.04
C HIS A 525 23.76 -16.72 29.89
N LEU A 526 23.65 -16.87 31.21
CA LEU A 526 24.60 -16.33 32.21
C LEU A 526 26.07 -16.76 32.02
N ARG A 527 26.34 -17.84 31.29
CA ARG A 527 27.70 -18.37 31.07
C ARG A 527 28.14 -18.33 29.60
N ASP A 528 27.35 -17.71 28.72
CA ASP A 528 27.63 -17.69 27.29
C ASP A 528 28.36 -16.41 26.88
N ASP A 529 29.65 -16.35 27.27
CA ASP A 529 30.55 -15.24 26.93
C ASP A 529 30.66 -15.06 25.41
N ALA A 530 30.57 -16.16 24.64
CA ALA A 530 30.73 -16.16 23.20
C ALA A 530 29.62 -15.37 22.49
N GLN A 531 28.37 -15.47 22.95
CA GLN A 531 27.26 -14.68 22.42
C GLN A 531 27.45 -13.18 22.69
N VAL A 532 27.94 -12.79 23.86
CA VAL A 532 28.20 -11.38 24.18
C VAL A 532 29.32 -10.82 23.32
N GLU A 533 30.40 -11.59 23.12
CA GLU A 533 31.48 -11.22 22.22
C GLU A 533 31.02 -11.10 20.76
N GLN A 534 30.14 -11.99 20.30
CA GLN A 534 29.52 -11.92 18.98
C GLN A 534 28.70 -10.62 18.82
N ARG A 535 27.88 -10.26 19.81
CA ARG A 535 27.11 -9.01 19.79
C ARG A 535 27.99 -7.76 19.82
N LEU A 536 29.06 -7.77 20.61
CA LEU A 536 30.04 -6.70 20.59
C LEU A 536 30.79 -6.60 19.25
N ARG A 537 30.99 -7.71 18.52
CA ARG A 537 31.50 -7.67 17.14
C ARG A 537 30.50 -6.98 16.21
N TRP A 538 29.22 -7.36 16.27
CA TRP A 538 28.17 -6.76 15.45
C TRP A 538 28.03 -5.26 15.67
N LEU A 539 27.99 -4.80 16.93
CA LEU A 539 27.95 -3.36 17.26
C LEU A 539 29.18 -2.60 16.74
N ARG A 540 30.38 -3.17 16.88
CA ARG A 540 31.62 -2.57 16.36
C ARG A 540 31.59 -2.44 14.84
N GLN A 541 31.09 -3.47 14.15
CA GLN A 541 30.99 -3.47 12.70
C GLN A 541 29.99 -2.44 12.19
N ALA A 542 28.82 -2.36 12.82
CA ALA A 542 27.79 -1.37 12.52
C ALA A 542 28.29 0.08 12.68
N MET A 543 29.11 0.33 13.71
CA MET A 543 29.64 1.65 14.06
C MET A 543 31.06 1.94 13.54
N ARG A 544 31.56 1.17 12.55
CA ARG A 544 32.94 1.27 12.03
C ARG A 544 33.38 2.67 11.56
N ARG A 545 32.44 3.56 11.20
CA ARG A 545 32.73 4.92 10.71
C ARG A 545 32.72 5.98 11.80
N SER A 546 32.00 5.78 12.89
CA SER A 546 31.85 6.76 13.96
C SER A 546 31.49 6.05 15.26
N TYR A 547 32.31 6.25 16.29
CA TYR A 547 32.08 5.66 17.60
C TYR A 547 30.96 6.40 18.33
N HIS A 548 29.90 5.69 18.69
CA HIS A 548 28.82 6.19 19.55
C HIS A 548 28.75 5.37 20.85
N PRO A 549 28.74 6.01 22.03
CA PRO A 549 28.74 5.29 23.30
C PRO A 549 27.37 4.72 23.68
N ARG A 550 26.26 5.37 23.28
CA ARG A 550 24.90 5.02 23.70
C ARG A 550 24.45 3.59 23.35
N PRO A 551 24.75 3.04 22.15
CA PRO A 551 24.38 1.65 21.84
C PRO A 551 24.98 0.60 22.80
N TYR A 552 26.17 0.87 23.36
CA TYR A 552 26.77 0.02 24.39
C TYR A 552 26.07 0.16 25.74
N ASP A 553 25.61 1.37 26.09
CA ASP A 553 24.81 1.59 27.30
C ASP A 553 23.49 0.84 27.22
N GLN A 554 22.78 0.94 26.09
CA GLN A 554 21.55 0.20 25.85
C GLN A 554 21.75 -1.32 26.00
N PHE A 555 22.83 -1.87 25.44
CA PHE A 555 23.11 -3.30 25.55
C PHE A 555 23.43 -3.72 27.00
N ALA A 556 24.18 -2.90 27.74
CA ALA A 556 24.47 -3.15 29.15
C ALA A 556 23.22 -3.01 30.04
N GLU A 557 22.34 -2.04 29.75
CA GLU A 557 21.07 -1.83 30.45
C GLU A 557 20.13 -3.03 30.26
N MET A 558 19.99 -3.52 29.03
CA MET A 558 19.22 -4.73 28.72
C MET A 558 19.78 -5.98 29.45
N LEU A 559 21.11 -6.16 29.44
CA LEU A 559 21.76 -7.25 30.19
C LEU A 559 21.54 -7.14 31.70
N THR A 560 21.57 -5.92 32.25
CA THR A 560 21.29 -5.68 33.67
C THR A 560 19.82 -5.98 34.00
N ALA A 561 18.89 -5.54 33.16
CA ALA A 561 17.46 -5.80 33.34
C ALA A 561 17.10 -7.29 33.26
N SER A 562 17.86 -8.07 32.50
CA SER A 562 17.74 -9.54 32.44
C SER A 562 18.47 -10.29 33.56
N GLY A 563 19.09 -9.58 34.52
CA GLY A 563 19.81 -10.17 35.65
C GLY A 563 21.24 -10.62 35.33
N ASN A 564 21.79 -10.25 34.17
CA ASN A 564 23.10 -10.66 33.68
C ASN A 564 24.17 -9.56 33.93
N GLU A 565 24.44 -9.27 35.20
CA GLU A 565 25.31 -8.17 35.60
C GLU A 565 26.78 -8.34 35.16
N GLU A 566 27.28 -9.58 35.14
CA GLU A 566 28.67 -9.87 34.77
C GLU A 566 28.93 -9.49 33.31
N HIS A 567 28.05 -9.90 32.40
CA HIS A 567 28.14 -9.54 31.00
C HIS A 567 27.90 -8.04 30.76
N ALA A 568 26.97 -7.41 31.50
CA ALA A 568 26.76 -5.96 31.44
C ALA A 568 28.06 -5.20 31.79
N SER A 569 28.78 -5.64 32.82
CA SER A 569 30.07 -5.07 33.20
C SER A 569 31.12 -5.20 32.09
N THR A 570 31.13 -6.34 31.37
CA THR A 570 32.02 -6.61 30.24
C THR A 570 31.77 -5.67 29.07
N VAL A 571 30.50 -5.40 28.75
CA VAL A 571 30.10 -4.43 27.72
C VAL A 571 30.55 -3.02 28.08
N LEU A 572 30.37 -2.59 29.33
CA LEU A 572 30.80 -1.27 29.80
C LEU A 572 32.33 -1.10 29.80
N ILE A 573 33.07 -2.17 30.08
CA ILE A 573 34.54 -2.18 29.94
C ILE A 573 34.95 -1.96 28.48
N GLU A 574 34.31 -2.64 27.54
CA GLU A 574 34.62 -2.49 26.11
C GLU A 574 34.22 -1.10 25.60
N LYS A 575 33.10 -0.54 26.09
CA LYS A 575 32.73 0.87 25.86
C LYS A 575 33.87 1.81 26.28
N GLN A 576 34.39 1.69 27.51
CA GLN A 576 35.48 2.57 27.98
C GLN A 576 36.77 2.37 27.19
N ARG A 577 37.10 1.12 26.81
CA ARG A 577 38.25 0.83 25.93
C ARG A 577 38.17 1.56 24.60
N LEU A 578 37.01 1.54 23.95
CA LEU A 578 36.81 2.23 22.67
C LEU A 578 36.83 3.75 22.83
N ARG A 579 36.26 4.29 23.91
CA ARG A 579 36.36 5.71 24.25
C ARG A 579 37.82 6.17 24.38
N TYR A 580 38.65 5.45 25.13
CA TYR A 580 40.07 5.79 25.28
C TYR A 580 40.85 5.70 23.97
N ARG A 581 40.52 4.73 23.09
CA ARG A 581 41.09 4.66 21.74
C ARG A 581 40.71 5.86 20.88
N ALA A 582 39.43 6.23 20.86
CA ALA A 582 38.97 7.41 20.12
C ALA A 582 39.64 8.71 20.64
N VAL A 583 39.81 8.85 21.95
CA VAL A 583 40.53 9.96 22.57
C VAL A 583 42.02 9.95 22.19
N ALA A 584 42.66 8.78 22.15
CA ALA A 584 44.06 8.65 21.74
C ALA A 584 44.28 9.00 20.26
N GLU A 585 43.36 8.63 19.37
CA GLU A 585 43.40 8.99 17.95
C GLU A 585 43.28 10.51 17.74
N GLY A 586 42.55 11.22 18.60
CA GLY A 586 42.45 12.68 18.58
C GLY A 586 43.71 13.42 19.07
N MET A 587 44.69 12.72 19.68
CA MET A 587 45.87 13.34 20.28
C MET A 587 47.19 12.83 19.69
N ARG A 588 47.85 13.65 18.89
CA ARG A 588 49.05 13.27 18.11
C ARG A 588 50.27 12.83 18.97
N PHE A 589 50.57 13.53 20.06
CA PHE A 589 51.75 13.24 20.91
C PHE A 589 51.40 12.47 22.19
N LEU A 590 50.23 12.73 22.77
CA LEU A 590 49.79 12.12 24.04
C LEU A 590 49.03 10.79 23.85
N GLY A 591 48.68 10.41 22.62
CA GLY A 591 47.93 9.18 22.32
C GLY A 591 48.53 7.91 22.96
N PRO A 592 49.84 7.64 22.85
CA PRO A 592 50.46 6.47 23.48
C PRO A 592 50.30 6.43 25.01
N LEU A 593 50.44 7.58 25.68
CA LEU A 593 50.25 7.69 27.13
C LEU A 593 48.82 7.35 27.54
N VAL A 594 47.82 7.78 26.76
CA VAL A 594 46.42 7.44 26.99
C VAL A 594 46.15 5.95 26.83
N LEU A 595 46.79 5.31 25.85
CA LEU A 595 46.66 3.86 25.65
C LEU A 595 47.33 3.06 26.78
N VAL A 596 48.49 3.50 27.28
CA VAL A 596 49.16 2.90 28.46
C VAL A 596 48.28 3.08 29.69
N TRP A 597 47.72 4.27 29.91
CA TRP A 597 46.80 4.51 31.02
C TRP A 597 45.55 3.63 30.93
N SER A 598 44.95 3.52 29.73
CA SER A 598 43.84 2.62 29.45
C SER A 598 44.20 1.16 29.72
N PHE A 599 45.42 0.72 29.40
CA PHE A 599 45.92 -0.61 29.68
C PHE A 599 46.04 -0.85 31.20
N LEU A 600 46.67 0.05 31.94
CA LEU A 600 46.81 -0.05 33.40
C LEU A 600 45.44 -0.14 34.09
N GLN A 601 44.51 0.75 33.75
CA GLN A 601 43.16 0.75 34.33
C GLN A 601 42.38 -0.55 34.01
N ARG A 602 42.53 -1.08 32.81
CA ARG A 602 41.87 -2.33 32.40
C ARG A 602 42.44 -3.55 33.13
N SER A 603 43.76 -3.61 33.25
CA SER A 603 44.48 -4.70 33.89
C SER A 603 44.28 -4.71 35.41
N MET A 604 44.34 -3.55 36.06
CA MET A 604 44.25 -3.46 37.52
C MET A 604 42.80 -3.53 38.03
N VAL A 605 41.84 -2.86 37.37
CA VAL A 605 40.50 -2.64 37.95
C VAL A 605 39.36 -2.84 36.93
N GLY A 606 39.67 -3.11 35.67
CA GLY A 606 38.66 -3.13 34.60
C GLY A 606 37.87 -1.82 34.53
N TYR A 607 38.55 -0.68 34.62
CA TYR A 607 37.92 0.66 34.69
C TYR A 607 36.93 0.87 35.86
N GLY A 608 37.07 0.11 36.95
CA GLY A 608 36.18 0.19 38.10
C GLY A 608 34.99 -0.78 38.05
N TYR A 609 34.87 -1.59 37.00
CA TYR A 609 33.81 -2.60 36.87
C TYR A 609 34.22 -3.99 37.40
N ARG A 610 35.52 -4.25 37.63
CA ARG A 610 36.04 -5.52 38.17
C ARG A 610 37.04 -5.27 39.32
N PRO A 611 36.59 -4.75 40.48
CA PRO A 611 37.48 -4.39 41.60
C PRO A 611 38.21 -5.60 42.20
N ALA A 612 37.69 -6.82 42.07
CA ALA A 612 38.35 -8.05 42.54
C ALA A 612 39.74 -8.28 41.92
N ARG A 613 40.01 -7.74 40.71
CA ARG A 613 41.35 -7.81 40.10
C ARG A 613 42.41 -7.04 40.91
N ALA A 614 42.02 -5.94 41.55
CA ALA A 614 42.93 -5.15 42.37
C ALA A 614 43.40 -5.94 43.60
N LEU A 615 42.54 -6.80 44.16
CA LEU A 615 42.94 -7.74 45.21
C LEU A 615 43.97 -8.76 44.70
N GLY A 616 43.77 -9.30 43.49
CA GLY A 616 44.75 -10.18 42.85
C GLY A 616 46.11 -9.50 42.64
N TRP A 617 46.12 -8.23 42.24
CA TRP A 617 47.35 -7.44 42.12
C TRP A 617 48.01 -7.12 43.47
N LEU A 618 47.24 -6.91 44.54
CA LEU A 618 47.78 -6.79 45.91
C LEU A 618 48.47 -8.08 46.34
N ILE A 619 47.83 -9.24 46.10
CA ILE A 619 48.41 -10.55 46.39
C ILE A 619 49.67 -10.78 45.54
N ALA A 620 49.64 -10.44 44.25
CA ALA A 620 50.80 -10.56 43.37
C ALA A 620 51.96 -9.66 43.82
N ALA A 621 51.68 -8.40 44.20
CA ALA A 621 52.68 -7.48 44.73
C ALA A 621 53.28 -8.01 46.05
N TRP A 622 52.44 -8.59 46.92
CA TRP A 622 52.87 -9.24 48.14
C TRP A 622 53.78 -10.44 47.87
N VAL A 623 53.41 -11.33 46.96
CA VAL A 623 54.22 -12.51 46.59
C VAL A 623 55.55 -12.09 45.97
N VAL A 624 55.52 -11.21 44.97
CA VAL A 624 56.74 -10.76 44.25
C VAL A 624 57.68 -10.01 45.18
N GLY A 625 57.16 -9.11 46.02
CA GLY A 625 57.96 -8.40 47.03
C GLY A 625 58.56 -9.38 48.03
N SER A 626 57.79 -10.35 48.52
CA SER A 626 58.27 -11.35 49.48
C SER A 626 59.39 -12.20 48.87
N MET A 627 59.26 -12.61 47.61
CA MET A 627 60.32 -13.31 46.90
C MET A 627 61.58 -12.45 46.75
N TRP A 628 61.45 -11.17 46.38
CA TRP A 628 62.59 -10.26 46.30
C TRP A 628 63.37 -10.17 47.62
N PHE A 629 62.66 -9.94 48.73
CA PHE A 629 63.27 -9.82 50.06
C PHE A 629 63.77 -11.17 50.61
N GLN A 630 63.18 -12.29 50.19
CA GLN A 630 63.66 -13.62 50.52
C GLN A 630 65.01 -13.91 49.85
N PHE A 631 65.17 -13.57 48.56
CA PHE A 631 66.40 -13.85 47.81
C PHE A 631 67.54 -12.87 48.08
N LYS A 632 67.23 -11.62 48.47
CA LYS A 632 68.27 -10.64 48.85
C LYS A 632 68.88 -10.88 50.23
N GLY A 633 68.23 -11.69 51.08
CA GLY A 633 68.67 -11.96 52.44
C GLY A 633 68.17 -10.91 53.45
N PRO A 634 68.40 -11.14 54.75
CA PRO A 634 67.91 -10.27 55.82
C PRO A 634 68.48 -8.85 55.68
N LEU A 635 67.60 -7.87 55.81
CA LEU A 635 67.92 -6.45 55.77
C LEU A 635 68.65 -6.00 57.05
N VAL A 636 69.27 -4.83 57.03
CA VAL A 636 70.00 -4.28 58.19
C VAL A 636 68.99 -3.84 59.26
N VAL A 637 69.18 -4.29 60.50
CA VAL A 637 68.33 -3.91 61.65
C VAL A 637 68.66 -2.47 62.07
N ILE A 638 67.64 -1.61 62.17
CA ILE A 638 67.77 -0.22 62.62
C ILE A 638 67.33 -0.07 64.09
N ASN A 639 66.39 -0.91 64.56
CA ASN A 639 65.81 -0.82 65.89
C ASN A 639 65.92 -2.19 66.60
N ASP A 640 66.60 -2.22 67.75
CA ASP A 640 66.96 -3.45 68.47
C ASP A 640 66.03 -3.77 69.65
N ASP A 641 65.06 -2.89 69.93
CA ASP A 641 64.13 -3.00 71.08
C ASP A 641 63.03 -4.07 70.89
N ASP A 642 62.80 -4.56 69.66
CA ASP A 642 61.75 -5.53 69.32
C ASP A 642 62.32 -6.89 68.87
N HIS A 643 61.96 -8.00 69.55
CA HIS A 643 62.43 -9.36 69.22
C HIS A 643 61.65 -10.08 68.11
N LEU A 644 61.31 -9.39 67.01
CA LEU A 644 60.60 -10.02 65.87
C LEU A 644 61.57 -10.87 65.00
N PRO A 645 61.27 -12.12 64.66
CA PRO A 645 62.10 -12.86 63.70
C PRO A 645 61.94 -12.27 62.29
N TRP A 646 63.04 -12.15 61.52
CA TRP A 646 62.97 -11.72 60.13
C TRP A 646 62.06 -12.65 59.33
N ASN A 647 61.04 -12.08 58.70
CA ASN A 647 60.17 -12.80 57.78
C ASN A 647 59.84 -11.89 56.59
N ALA A 648 60.38 -12.24 55.42
CA ALA A 648 60.19 -11.48 54.19
C ALA A 648 58.71 -11.31 53.81
N TRP A 649 57.85 -12.27 54.15
CA TRP A 649 56.41 -12.22 53.88
C TRP A 649 55.68 -11.22 54.77
N LEU A 650 56.00 -11.20 56.07
CA LEU A 650 55.43 -10.24 57.03
C LEU A 650 55.97 -8.82 56.80
N TYR A 651 57.24 -8.69 56.42
CA TYR A 651 57.80 -7.41 56.01
C TYR A 651 57.09 -6.86 54.76
N THR A 652 56.86 -7.70 53.75
CA THR A 652 56.22 -7.24 52.50
C THR A 652 54.74 -6.91 52.68
N ILE A 653 54.00 -7.66 53.50
CA ILE A 653 52.58 -7.36 53.73
C ILE A 653 52.40 -6.02 54.46
N ASP A 654 53.31 -5.67 55.38
CA ASP A 654 53.35 -4.35 56.04
C ASP A 654 53.59 -3.19 55.07
N LEU A 655 54.28 -3.44 53.96
CA LEU A 655 54.50 -2.44 52.92
C LEU A 655 53.29 -2.32 51.99
N VAL A 656 52.62 -3.43 51.66
CA VAL A 656 51.54 -3.48 50.66
C VAL A 656 50.16 -3.16 51.25
N VAL A 657 49.92 -3.47 52.53
CA VAL A 657 48.64 -3.23 53.20
C VAL A 657 48.77 -2.01 54.12
N PRO A 658 48.37 -0.81 53.68
CA PRO A 658 48.67 0.43 54.39
C PRO A 658 47.97 0.60 55.74
N ILE A 659 46.92 -0.18 56.00
CA ILE A 659 46.05 -0.06 57.18
C ILE A 659 46.55 -0.94 58.34
N VAL A 660 47.28 -2.02 58.05
CA VAL A 660 47.71 -3.00 59.05
C VAL A 660 49.22 -2.87 59.24
N ASP A 661 49.67 -2.82 60.50
CA ASP A 661 51.08 -2.73 60.86
C ASP A 661 51.44 -3.88 61.79
N PHE A 662 52.22 -4.84 61.29
CA PHE A 662 52.78 -5.97 62.03
C PHE A 662 54.16 -5.64 62.62
N GLY A 663 54.61 -4.37 62.57
CA GLY A 663 55.82 -3.89 63.22
C GLY A 663 57.13 -4.14 62.46
N ASN A 664 57.09 -4.75 61.27
CA ASN A 664 58.31 -5.07 60.53
C ASN A 664 58.86 -3.86 59.76
N LYS A 665 57.99 -3.03 59.17
CA LYS A 665 58.43 -1.94 58.26
C LYS A 665 59.37 -0.90 58.89
N ASN A 666 59.28 -0.68 60.20
CA ASN A 666 60.09 0.32 60.93
C ASN A 666 61.42 -0.23 61.45
N ARG A 667 61.63 -1.55 61.38
CA ARG A 667 62.82 -2.20 61.93
C ARG A 667 63.93 -2.41 60.93
N TRP A 668 63.60 -2.56 59.64
CA TRP A 668 64.53 -3.01 58.62
C TRP A 668 64.91 -1.87 57.66
N GLN A 669 66.20 -1.59 57.48
CA GLN A 669 66.68 -0.66 56.47
C GLN A 669 66.76 -1.34 55.10
N THR A 670 66.19 -0.72 54.07
CA THR A 670 66.33 -1.17 52.67
C THR A 670 67.28 -0.27 51.89
N PRO A 671 68.61 -0.44 51.97
CA PRO A 671 69.53 0.35 51.16
C PRO A 671 69.52 -0.09 49.68
N GLY A 672 69.87 0.84 48.78
CA GLY A 672 70.06 0.58 47.36
C GLY A 672 68.77 0.26 46.60
N ALA A 673 68.79 -0.74 45.72
CA ALA A 673 67.64 -1.11 44.88
C ALA A 673 66.39 -1.51 45.69
N SER A 674 66.58 -2.08 46.89
CA SER A 674 65.49 -2.47 47.79
C SER A 674 64.68 -1.27 48.32
N GLN A 675 65.29 -0.07 48.40
CA GLN A 675 64.59 1.15 48.81
C GLN A 675 63.48 1.51 47.81
N TRP A 676 63.81 1.48 46.52
CA TRP A 676 62.88 1.82 45.45
C TRP A 676 61.76 0.79 45.34
N ILE A 677 62.05 -0.48 45.59
CA ILE A 677 61.07 -1.55 45.62
C ILE A 677 60.12 -1.40 46.82
N ALA A 678 60.64 -1.15 48.02
CA ALA A 678 59.83 -0.92 49.20
C ALA A 678 58.90 0.30 49.04
N SER A 679 59.43 1.43 48.56
CA SER A 679 58.63 2.62 48.25
C SER A 679 57.59 2.36 47.16
N GLY A 680 57.94 1.61 46.11
CA GLY A 680 57.02 1.21 45.06
C GLY A 680 55.87 0.33 45.56
N LEU A 681 56.16 -0.62 46.46
CA LEU A 681 55.16 -1.47 47.11
C LEU A 681 54.21 -0.65 47.98
N ILE A 682 54.71 0.34 48.74
CA ILE A 682 53.89 1.25 49.53
C ILE A 682 52.93 2.05 48.65
N VAL A 683 53.43 2.69 47.59
CA VAL A 683 52.60 3.48 46.67
C VAL A 683 51.55 2.60 45.98
N THR A 684 51.97 1.43 45.49
CA THR A 684 51.08 0.46 44.85
C THR A 684 50.01 -0.05 45.81
N GLY A 685 50.40 -0.33 47.06
CA GLY A 685 49.52 -0.73 48.16
C GLY A 685 48.42 0.29 48.42
N TRP A 686 48.77 1.58 48.57
CA TRP A 686 47.79 2.65 48.73
C TRP A 686 46.82 2.77 47.56
N ILE A 687 47.31 2.73 46.31
CA ILE A 687 46.47 2.85 45.11
C ILE A 687 45.51 1.65 44.99
N LEU A 688 46.00 0.43 45.18
CA LEU A 688 45.17 -0.77 45.05
C LEU A 688 44.21 -0.93 46.23
N ALA A 689 44.65 -0.68 47.46
CA ALA A 689 43.80 -0.81 48.66
C ALA A 689 42.63 0.19 48.63
N THR A 690 42.89 1.45 48.25
CA THR A 690 41.82 2.45 48.08
C THR A 690 40.83 2.04 46.98
N THR A 691 41.31 1.41 45.90
CA THR A 691 40.47 0.90 44.82
C THR A 691 39.62 -0.29 45.26
N VAL A 692 40.18 -1.24 46.02
CA VAL A 692 39.46 -2.38 46.59
C VAL A 692 38.40 -1.89 47.56
N ALA A 693 38.75 -0.95 48.45
CA ALA A 693 37.82 -0.34 49.39
C ALA A 693 36.65 0.34 48.66
N ALA A 694 36.94 1.18 47.65
CA ALA A 694 35.93 1.83 46.82
C ALA A 694 35.01 0.80 46.13
N GLY A 695 35.58 -0.28 45.59
CA GLY A 695 34.85 -1.38 44.98
C GLY A 695 33.92 -2.11 45.96
N LEU A 696 34.42 -2.46 47.15
CA LEU A 696 33.64 -3.10 48.21
C LEU A 696 32.49 -2.22 48.67
N THR A 697 32.72 -0.92 48.90
CA THR A 697 31.62 0.01 49.24
C THR A 697 30.55 0.10 48.16
N ARG A 698 30.91 -0.10 46.89
CA ARG A 698 29.94 -0.09 45.78
C ARG A 698 29.13 -1.37 45.70
N MET A 699 29.74 -2.52 46.03
CA MET A 699 29.04 -3.80 46.17
C MET A 699 28.11 -3.83 47.38
N LEU A 700 28.52 -3.24 48.51
CA LEU A 700 27.69 -3.16 49.73
C LEU A 700 26.51 -2.18 49.62
N LYS A 701 26.55 -1.26 48.65
CA LYS A 701 25.48 -0.29 48.38
C LYS A 701 24.49 -0.76 47.29
N ARG A 702 24.72 -1.91 46.67
CA ARG A 702 23.83 -2.49 45.66
C ARG A 702 22.76 -3.35 46.29
#